data_AF-A0A8H5S4E3-F1
#
_entry.id   AF-A0A8H5S4E3-F1
#
_cell.length_a   1.000
_cell.length_b   1.000
_cell.length_c   1.000
_cell.angle_alpha   90.00
_cell.angle_beta   90.00
_cell.angle_gamma   90.00
#
_symmetry.space_group_name_H-M   'P 1'
#
loop_
_entity.id
_entity.type
_entity.pdbx_description
1 polymer ?
#
loop_
_entity_poly.entity_id
_entity_poly.type
_entity_poly.pdbx_seq_one_letter_code
_entity_poly.pdbx_strand_id
1 'polypeptide(L)'
;MHLLGDWFDVIHPLAPILLRRRFLQRLRQGVADIDAEFCGLVITVCAATKATLPRGNYGPVTVEYCVDFLDAHGLLKSQFTRDSFSMDRCIALYNIGTAMSATSKSGLSSMRAYHALSEAAAGARYLAYYRIHEHDEAEQQLLRRLIWLLFASAWYVAALGVDYSGSANQVTYCSSADIFGRLPISLLTQDRIETFPRPLALSDNQMEPKAPDSCQEPPWHGDETTYVPGLNSLSDLFLIWQEMQQVPDGTEPQGTITRYLGKIQQVLDDLPPELRWRGGLSRPANVTEGHDVQIANLFVTSLNIRSNILQKFGPTDNSAQDHQKIVDDLLEILYHLPRAVFDANGSSLVPKIRDIGAAYLEQLGSGFMQFGKYPRYLNRLRFDVIIDFIFINLLVFIILCSMIMTATQLPTAPAQHVYPHLRRSDKGSVQLIVKGKPFLMLPGELHNSSLSSAKFMSEVWPKMKSDHVNTLLGSVTWEMIEPKEGHFDFSELDLVLKGAREHDMHLVLLWFGTYKNGLSTYAPGWVKRDPKRFPRVQVVEAGGVKRTLEMITPLCEAACEADSRAFAALLRHLAEVDSQHQTVLMVQVQNETGVLGDSRDRSNRANKAFAEPVPSDLLQYLSRVVTHSRFKKRISSVPSSGTHSWESLFGSGTAADEAFMAHLISSYVGRVAAAGKAEYPIPLYTNTWLNIEGQSELDFGGGAPVVVGGGDKPGIYPSGGPCPHVLDIWRFNTPSLDLLAPDLYFHDYETVCRNYTEQGNTLFIPEQRRDEYGARRVWLSYATYGALGASPFGIDTGSDIIGREFKLLDQTKQYLLDAAPQDRFGFFFDEEPSEKKPEQWTRTFGDIKVIVERCFVFGKPGPGAGMVIHLGNSKFLLVGRGFHARFKAARKDATFGGILWGEEKEVDENGNLQTLRILNGDETRHGEFMMMPNDDPDYGGFPIAVTPGARTCIAEVEAYWIAEDENDR
;
A
#
# COMPACT_ATOMS: atom_id res chain seq x y z
N MET A 1 -30.78 -19.13 -19.06
CA MET A 1 -32.20 -19.07 -18.65
C MET A 1 -32.38 -18.97 -17.14
N HIS A 2 -31.80 -19.86 -16.32
CA HIS A 2 -31.93 -19.79 -14.85
C HIS A 2 -31.46 -18.44 -14.24
N LEU A 3 -30.24 -17.98 -14.55
CA LEU A 3 -29.73 -16.65 -14.17
C LEU A 3 -30.67 -15.50 -14.56
N LEU A 4 -31.25 -15.55 -15.76
CA LEU A 4 -32.14 -14.50 -16.24
C LEU A 4 -33.47 -14.51 -15.48
N GLY A 5 -33.96 -15.70 -15.10
CA GLY A 5 -35.13 -15.84 -14.22
C GLY A 5 -34.89 -15.16 -12.88
N ASP A 6 -33.78 -15.48 -12.23
CA ASP A 6 -33.42 -14.89 -10.93
C ASP A 6 -33.23 -13.37 -11.00
N TRP A 7 -32.74 -12.84 -12.13
CA TRP A 7 -32.70 -11.38 -12.33
C TRP A 7 -34.11 -10.77 -12.26
N PHE A 8 -35.07 -11.34 -13.00
CA PHE A 8 -36.44 -10.83 -13.02
C PHE A 8 -37.16 -11.08 -11.69
N ASP A 9 -36.90 -12.19 -11.02
CA ASP A 9 -37.60 -12.54 -9.79
C ASP A 9 -37.04 -11.80 -8.55
N VAL A 10 -35.74 -11.54 -8.53
CA VAL A 10 -35.04 -11.06 -7.31
C VAL A 10 -34.44 -9.67 -7.46
N ILE A 11 -33.93 -9.30 -8.64
CA ILE A 11 -33.17 -8.07 -8.85
C ILE A 11 -34.03 -6.96 -9.45
N HIS A 12 -34.97 -7.30 -10.33
CA HIS A 12 -35.91 -6.35 -10.92
C HIS A 12 -36.65 -5.49 -9.88
N PRO A 13 -37.07 -6.00 -8.70
CA PRO A 13 -37.64 -5.15 -7.66
C PRO A 13 -36.74 -4.01 -7.18
N LEU A 14 -35.41 -4.17 -7.24
CA LEU A 14 -34.42 -3.14 -6.90
C LEU A 14 -34.00 -2.32 -8.12
N ALA A 15 -33.91 -2.94 -9.30
CA ALA A 15 -33.47 -2.32 -10.54
C ALA A 15 -34.47 -2.60 -11.69
N PRO A 16 -35.66 -1.95 -11.71
CA PRO A 16 -36.72 -2.24 -12.68
C PRO A 16 -36.47 -1.61 -14.07
N ILE A 17 -35.30 -1.87 -14.66
CA ILE A 17 -34.78 -1.23 -15.89
C ILE A 17 -34.91 -2.09 -17.16
N LEU A 18 -35.52 -3.27 -17.06
CA LEU A 18 -35.81 -4.13 -18.21
C LEU A 18 -37.28 -4.55 -18.20
N LEU A 19 -37.89 -4.55 -19.39
CA LEU A 19 -39.20 -5.15 -19.63
C LEU A 19 -39.02 -6.63 -19.94
N ARG A 20 -39.63 -7.50 -19.14
CA ARG A 20 -39.37 -8.95 -19.20
C ARG A 20 -39.73 -9.54 -20.55
N ARG A 21 -40.93 -9.22 -21.07
CA ARG A 21 -41.43 -9.76 -22.35
C ARG A 21 -40.56 -9.34 -23.52
N ARG A 22 -40.29 -8.04 -23.66
CA ARG A 22 -39.42 -7.49 -24.72
C ARG A 22 -38.02 -8.13 -24.69
N PHE A 23 -37.41 -8.23 -23.50
CA PHE A 23 -36.08 -8.82 -23.34
C PHE A 23 -36.04 -10.31 -23.71
N LEU A 24 -36.96 -11.12 -23.17
CA LEU A 24 -37.00 -12.56 -23.44
C LEU A 24 -37.41 -12.89 -24.87
N GLN A 25 -38.29 -12.08 -25.48
CA GLN A 25 -38.64 -12.23 -26.90
C GLN A 25 -37.43 -12.00 -27.80
N ARG A 26 -36.68 -10.91 -27.59
CA ARG A 26 -35.45 -10.62 -28.35
C ARG A 26 -34.42 -11.75 -28.19
N LEU A 27 -34.25 -12.26 -26.98
CA LEU A 27 -33.35 -13.39 -26.72
C LEU A 27 -33.78 -14.67 -27.46
N ARG A 28 -35.07 -15.03 -27.42
CA ARG A 28 -35.60 -16.21 -28.14
C ARG A 28 -35.53 -16.07 -29.66
N GLN A 29 -35.59 -14.86 -30.17
CA GLN A 29 -35.46 -14.56 -31.60
C GLN A 29 -34.00 -14.60 -32.10
N GLY A 30 -33.02 -14.87 -31.22
CA GLY A 30 -31.61 -14.93 -31.60
C GLY A 30 -30.99 -13.54 -31.83
N VAL A 31 -31.59 -12.47 -31.31
CA VAL A 31 -31.05 -11.11 -31.50
C VAL A 31 -29.64 -10.98 -30.92
N ALA A 32 -29.31 -11.72 -29.86
CA ALA A 32 -27.98 -11.71 -29.26
C ALA A 32 -26.89 -12.29 -30.18
N ASP A 33 -27.26 -13.06 -31.19
CA ASP A 33 -26.31 -13.65 -32.15
C ASP A 33 -25.88 -12.64 -33.24
N ILE A 34 -26.64 -11.55 -33.40
CA ILE A 34 -26.46 -10.57 -34.49
C ILE A 34 -26.30 -9.13 -33.99
N ASP A 35 -26.70 -8.83 -32.76
CA ASP A 35 -26.60 -7.51 -32.13
C ASP A 35 -25.64 -7.58 -30.93
N ALA A 36 -24.45 -6.99 -31.13
CA ALA A 36 -23.40 -6.98 -30.11
C ALA A 36 -23.79 -6.23 -28.83
N GLU A 37 -24.59 -5.17 -28.93
CA GLU A 37 -25.01 -4.41 -27.74
C GLU A 37 -26.04 -5.19 -26.94
N PHE A 38 -26.99 -5.84 -27.61
CA PHE A 38 -27.94 -6.72 -26.94
C PHE A 38 -27.25 -7.96 -26.35
N CYS A 39 -26.27 -8.53 -27.03
CA CYS A 39 -25.42 -9.60 -26.49
C CYS A 39 -24.69 -9.13 -25.21
N GLY A 40 -24.07 -7.94 -25.28
CA GLY A 40 -23.45 -7.31 -24.11
C GLY A 40 -24.45 -7.10 -22.96
N LEU A 41 -25.66 -6.63 -23.26
CA LEU A 41 -26.73 -6.49 -22.26
C LEU A 41 -27.08 -7.84 -21.60
N VAL A 42 -27.22 -8.93 -22.37
CA VAL A 42 -27.50 -10.26 -21.82
C VAL A 42 -26.39 -10.74 -20.89
N ILE A 43 -25.13 -10.54 -21.26
CA ILE A 43 -23.97 -10.94 -20.45
C ILE A 43 -23.89 -10.11 -19.16
N THR A 44 -24.14 -8.80 -19.23
CA THR A 44 -24.11 -7.92 -18.06
C THR A 44 -25.27 -8.17 -17.10
N VAL A 45 -26.44 -8.60 -17.58
CA VAL A 45 -27.54 -9.09 -16.73
C VAL A 45 -27.11 -10.35 -15.95
N CYS A 46 -26.41 -11.28 -16.60
CA CYS A 46 -25.83 -12.44 -15.91
C CYS A 46 -24.80 -12.02 -14.84
N ALA A 47 -23.94 -11.05 -15.16
CA ALA A 47 -22.95 -10.51 -14.22
C ALA A 47 -23.61 -9.86 -12.99
N ALA A 48 -24.60 -8.98 -13.20
CA ALA A 48 -25.36 -8.35 -12.13
C ALA A 48 -26.09 -9.38 -11.26
N THR A 49 -26.61 -10.44 -11.89
CA THR A 49 -27.25 -11.54 -11.15
C THR A 49 -26.27 -12.29 -10.28
N LYS A 50 -25.12 -12.67 -10.83
CA LYS A 50 -24.09 -13.38 -10.05
C LYS A 50 -23.51 -12.51 -8.94
N ALA A 51 -23.35 -11.21 -9.16
CA ALA A 51 -22.88 -10.26 -8.15
C ALA A 51 -23.88 -10.12 -6.99
N THR A 52 -25.18 -10.10 -7.29
CA THR A 52 -26.24 -9.95 -6.29
C THR A 52 -26.53 -11.25 -5.55
N LEU A 53 -26.48 -12.39 -6.25
CA LEU A 53 -26.75 -13.73 -5.71
C LEU A 53 -25.48 -14.60 -5.76
N PRO A 54 -24.44 -14.27 -4.97
CA PRO A 54 -23.14 -14.94 -5.07
C PRO A 54 -23.22 -16.44 -4.74
N ARG A 55 -24.14 -16.82 -3.84
CA ARG A 55 -24.40 -18.22 -3.42
C ARG A 55 -25.25 -19.02 -4.41
N GLY A 56 -25.79 -18.40 -5.45
CA GLY A 56 -26.54 -19.10 -6.50
C GLY A 56 -25.63 -20.01 -7.32
N ASN A 57 -26.08 -21.25 -7.55
CA ASN A 57 -25.36 -22.22 -8.37
C ASN A 57 -25.67 -22.00 -9.84
N TYR A 58 -24.76 -21.32 -10.54
CA TYR A 58 -24.89 -20.98 -11.96
C TYR A 58 -23.76 -21.58 -12.80
N GLY A 59 -23.16 -22.68 -12.32
CA GLY A 59 -22.01 -23.30 -12.96
C GLY A 59 -20.77 -22.38 -12.97
N PRO A 60 -20.04 -22.26 -14.09
CA PRO A 60 -18.77 -21.52 -14.16
C PRO A 60 -18.92 -20.00 -14.26
N VAL A 61 -20.15 -19.47 -14.31
CA VAL A 61 -20.38 -18.03 -14.52
C VAL A 61 -19.95 -17.22 -13.29
N THR A 62 -18.98 -16.34 -13.48
CA THR A 62 -18.50 -15.35 -12.51
C THR A 62 -18.58 -13.95 -13.12
N VAL A 63 -18.51 -12.89 -12.30
CA VAL A 63 -18.45 -11.52 -12.80
C VAL A 63 -17.19 -11.31 -13.65
N GLU A 64 -16.05 -11.85 -13.23
CA GLU A 64 -14.79 -11.78 -13.99
C GLU A 64 -14.92 -12.45 -15.35
N TYR A 65 -15.51 -13.66 -15.39
CA TYR A 65 -15.77 -14.36 -16.65
C TYR A 65 -16.66 -13.54 -17.60
N CYS A 66 -17.68 -12.84 -17.07
CA CYS A 66 -18.50 -11.97 -17.88
C CYS A 66 -17.72 -10.75 -18.41
N VAL A 67 -16.84 -10.15 -17.59
CA VAL A 67 -15.97 -9.03 -18.02
C VAL A 67 -15.03 -9.49 -19.12
N ASP A 68 -14.33 -10.61 -18.91
CA ASP A 68 -13.41 -11.19 -19.90
C ASP A 68 -14.12 -11.50 -21.22
N PHE A 69 -15.35 -12.02 -21.14
CA PHE A 69 -16.15 -12.31 -22.32
C PHE A 69 -16.51 -11.03 -23.10
N LEU A 70 -16.91 -9.96 -22.40
CA LEU A 70 -17.25 -8.67 -23.00
C LEU A 70 -16.03 -8.05 -23.69
N ASP A 71 -14.86 -8.11 -23.05
CA ASP A 71 -13.60 -7.55 -23.56
C ASP A 71 -13.08 -8.34 -24.75
N ALA A 72 -13.03 -9.67 -24.65
CA ALA A 72 -12.54 -10.55 -25.71
C ALA A 72 -13.34 -10.40 -27.02
N HIS A 73 -14.65 -10.14 -26.91
CA HIS A 73 -15.54 -9.98 -28.06
C HIS A 73 -15.83 -8.52 -28.40
N GLY A 74 -15.30 -7.56 -27.64
CA GLY A 74 -15.49 -6.13 -27.85
C GLY A 74 -16.95 -5.66 -27.81
N LEU A 75 -17.84 -6.36 -27.09
CA LEU A 75 -19.31 -6.17 -27.16
C LEU A 75 -19.76 -4.78 -26.69
N LEU A 76 -19.02 -4.17 -25.77
CA LEU A 76 -19.29 -2.82 -25.26
C LEU A 76 -18.17 -1.83 -25.58
N LYS A 77 -17.25 -2.16 -26.51
CA LYS A 77 -16.13 -1.26 -26.85
C LYS A 77 -16.62 -0.01 -27.56
N SER A 78 -16.30 1.17 -27.02
CA SER A 78 -16.63 2.46 -27.65
C SER A 78 -15.88 2.60 -28.97
N GLN A 79 -16.59 2.91 -30.05
CA GLN A 79 -16.01 3.12 -31.38
C GLN A 79 -16.29 4.57 -31.78
N PHE A 80 -15.23 5.34 -32.05
CA PHE A 80 -15.33 6.76 -32.47
C PHE A 80 -16.19 6.99 -33.71
N THR A 81 -16.41 5.96 -34.52
CA THR A 81 -17.17 5.99 -35.78
C THR A 81 -18.64 5.60 -35.64
N ARG A 82 -19.08 5.12 -34.46
CA ARG A 82 -20.47 4.77 -34.19
C ARG A 82 -21.14 5.93 -33.46
N ASP A 83 -22.05 6.60 -34.15
CA ASP A 83 -22.90 7.61 -33.52
C ASP A 83 -23.96 6.97 -32.63
N SER A 84 -24.19 7.63 -31.49
CA SER A 84 -25.26 7.47 -30.50
C SER A 84 -25.08 6.39 -29.41
N PHE A 85 -25.27 6.84 -28.17
CA PHE A 85 -25.59 5.98 -27.03
C PHE A 85 -26.94 5.28 -27.28
N SER A 86 -27.09 4.01 -26.91
CA SER A 86 -28.36 3.28 -26.93
C SER A 86 -28.85 2.95 -25.52
N MET A 87 -30.15 2.64 -25.37
CA MET A 87 -30.72 2.21 -24.09
C MET A 87 -30.03 0.94 -23.57
N ASP A 88 -29.85 -0.05 -24.45
CA ASP A 88 -29.20 -1.33 -24.11
C ASP A 88 -27.77 -1.11 -23.63
N ARG A 89 -27.00 -0.25 -24.31
CA ARG A 89 -25.64 0.10 -23.89
C ARG A 89 -25.61 0.75 -22.51
N CYS A 90 -26.49 1.71 -22.25
CA CYS A 90 -26.53 2.42 -20.96
C CYS A 90 -26.89 1.46 -19.81
N ILE A 91 -27.86 0.56 -20.02
CA ILE A 91 -28.25 -0.45 -19.03
C ILE A 91 -27.11 -1.48 -18.84
N ALA A 92 -26.47 -1.92 -19.92
CA ALA A 92 -25.37 -2.88 -19.84
C ALA A 92 -24.19 -2.33 -19.03
N LEU A 93 -23.80 -1.08 -19.29
CA LEU A 93 -22.75 -0.37 -18.57
C LEU A 93 -23.09 -0.14 -17.09
N TYR A 94 -24.37 0.16 -16.77
CA TYR A 94 -24.84 0.21 -15.38
C TYR A 94 -24.73 -1.15 -14.69
N ASN A 95 -25.21 -2.22 -15.33
CA ASN A 95 -25.19 -3.58 -14.77
C ASN A 95 -23.75 -4.07 -14.52
N ILE A 96 -22.83 -3.88 -15.46
CA ILE A 96 -21.45 -4.32 -15.29
C ILE A 96 -20.68 -3.45 -14.30
N GLY A 97 -20.94 -2.14 -14.30
CA GLY A 97 -20.33 -1.20 -13.37
C GLY A 97 -20.71 -1.51 -11.92
N THR A 98 -22.01 -1.75 -11.67
CA THR A 98 -22.49 -2.17 -10.34
C THR A 98 -22.00 -3.56 -9.96
N ALA A 99 -21.96 -4.53 -10.88
CA ALA A 99 -21.45 -5.88 -10.63
C ALA A 99 -19.94 -5.88 -10.26
N MET A 100 -19.12 -5.14 -11.01
CA MET A 100 -17.68 -4.97 -10.73
C MET A 100 -17.46 -4.22 -9.41
N SER A 101 -18.28 -3.20 -9.12
CA SER A 101 -18.23 -2.52 -7.82
C SER A 101 -18.59 -3.45 -6.66
N ALA A 102 -19.52 -4.39 -6.83
CA ALA A 102 -19.95 -5.29 -5.77
C ALA A 102 -18.95 -6.43 -5.52
N THR A 103 -18.11 -6.77 -6.50
CA THR A 103 -17.18 -7.91 -6.43
C THR A 103 -15.71 -7.52 -6.29
N SER A 104 -15.34 -6.28 -6.61
CA SER A 104 -13.96 -5.80 -6.41
C SER A 104 -13.67 -5.42 -4.96
N LYS A 105 -12.47 -5.74 -4.47
CA LYS A 105 -12.00 -5.37 -3.12
C LYS A 105 -11.89 -3.85 -2.92
N SER A 106 -11.69 -3.11 -4.02
CA SER A 106 -11.60 -1.65 -4.05
C SER A 106 -12.97 -0.96 -4.27
N GLY A 107 -14.04 -1.74 -4.47
CA GLY A 107 -15.38 -1.22 -4.73
C GLY A 107 -15.43 -0.26 -5.93
N LEU A 108 -16.02 0.92 -5.73
CA LEU A 108 -16.08 1.98 -6.75
C LEU A 108 -14.74 2.69 -7.03
N SER A 109 -13.69 2.45 -6.23
CA SER A 109 -12.32 2.88 -6.58
C SER A 109 -11.67 1.96 -7.63
N SER A 110 -12.36 0.89 -8.04
CA SER A 110 -12.04 0.19 -9.29
C SER A 110 -12.23 1.13 -10.48
N MET A 111 -11.13 1.44 -11.17
CA MET A 111 -11.12 2.24 -12.40
C MET A 111 -12.14 1.72 -13.43
N ARG A 112 -12.27 0.40 -13.56
CA ARG A 112 -13.21 -0.24 -14.51
C ARG A 112 -14.68 0.01 -14.13
N ALA A 113 -15.02 -0.12 -12.85
CA ALA A 113 -16.37 0.14 -12.35
C ALA A 113 -16.75 1.62 -12.50
N TYR A 114 -15.84 2.52 -12.14
CA TYR A 114 -16.02 3.96 -12.28
C TYR A 114 -16.21 4.37 -13.75
N HIS A 115 -15.40 3.83 -14.67
CA HIS A 115 -15.51 4.11 -16.10
C HIS A 115 -16.87 3.66 -16.66
N ALA A 116 -17.30 2.43 -16.38
CA ALA A 116 -18.57 1.89 -16.86
C ALA A 116 -19.77 2.72 -16.36
N LEU A 117 -19.80 3.08 -15.07
CA LEU A 117 -20.88 3.90 -14.51
C LEU A 117 -20.87 5.34 -15.03
N SER A 118 -19.69 5.91 -15.26
CA SER A 118 -19.53 7.24 -15.86
C SER A 118 -20.05 7.27 -17.30
N GLU A 119 -19.76 6.24 -18.08
CA GLU A 119 -20.25 6.12 -19.45
C GLU A 119 -21.76 5.86 -19.49
N ALA A 120 -22.30 5.02 -18.60
CA ALA A 120 -23.74 4.85 -18.43
C ALA A 120 -24.44 6.18 -18.09
N ALA A 121 -23.85 6.97 -17.20
CA ALA A 121 -24.34 8.29 -16.80
C ALA A 121 -24.29 9.32 -17.93
N ALA A 122 -23.22 9.32 -18.73
CA ALA A 122 -23.11 10.18 -19.91
C ALA A 122 -24.17 9.81 -20.94
N GLY A 123 -24.33 8.52 -21.24
CA GLY A 123 -25.28 8.02 -22.22
C GLY A 123 -26.74 8.23 -21.83
N ALA A 124 -27.13 7.87 -20.60
CA ALA A 124 -28.49 8.04 -20.13
C ALA A 124 -28.93 9.52 -20.17
N ARG A 125 -28.02 10.43 -19.82
CA ARG A 125 -28.26 11.88 -19.93
C ARG A 125 -28.37 12.32 -21.39
N TYR A 126 -27.47 11.86 -22.26
CA TYR A 126 -27.55 12.20 -23.69
C TYR A 126 -28.92 11.80 -24.26
N LEU A 127 -29.35 10.58 -23.99
CA LEU A 127 -30.67 10.08 -24.39
C LEU A 127 -31.79 10.94 -23.82
N ALA A 128 -31.76 11.25 -22.51
CA ALA A 128 -32.86 11.95 -21.85
C ALA A 128 -33.01 13.41 -22.29
N TYR A 129 -31.91 14.09 -22.62
CA TYR A 129 -31.96 15.51 -23.00
C TYR A 129 -32.05 15.72 -24.51
N TYR A 130 -31.44 14.86 -25.31
CA TYR A 130 -31.31 15.09 -26.75
C TYR A 130 -32.12 14.12 -27.61
N ARG A 131 -32.47 12.93 -27.11
CA ARG A 131 -33.12 11.87 -27.89
C ARG A 131 -34.38 11.29 -27.25
N ILE A 132 -34.88 11.88 -26.16
CA ILE A 132 -36.05 11.34 -25.44
C ILE A 132 -37.30 11.27 -26.32
N HIS A 133 -37.40 12.14 -27.32
CA HIS A 133 -38.48 12.18 -28.30
C HIS A 133 -38.39 11.06 -29.35
N GLU A 134 -37.25 10.39 -29.48
CA GLU A 134 -37.05 9.23 -30.36
C GLU A 134 -37.52 7.92 -29.69
N HIS A 135 -37.86 7.95 -28.40
CA HIS A 135 -38.22 6.80 -27.59
C HIS A 135 -39.73 6.69 -27.34
N ASP A 136 -40.25 5.46 -27.34
CA ASP A 136 -41.63 5.19 -26.95
C ASP A 136 -41.89 5.49 -25.46
N GLU A 137 -43.15 5.58 -25.03
CA GLU A 137 -43.47 5.91 -23.63
C GLU A 137 -42.84 4.94 -22.62
N ALA A 138 -42.73 3.66 -22.97
CA ALA A 138 -42.14 2.65 -22.11
C ALA A 138 -40.63 2.83 -21.97
N GLU A 139 -39.92 3.07 -23.07
CA GLU A 139 -38.49 3.40 -23.10
C GLU A 139 -38.19 4.70 -22.36
N GLN A 140 -39.05 5.71 -22.48
CA GLN A 140 -38.92 6.93 -21.68
C GLN A 140 -39.05 6.65 -20.18
N GLN A 141 -39.94 5.74 -19.76
CA GLN A 141 -40.03 5.34 -18.35
C GLN A 141 -38.78 4.54 -17.91
N LEU A 142 -38.28 3.61 -18.73
CA LEU A 142 -37.05 2.86 -18.43
C LEU A 142 -35.84 3.81 -18.27
N LEU A 143 -35.73 4.82 -19.13
CA LEU A 143 -34.68 5.83 -19.06
C LEU A 143 -34.75 6.63 -17.75
N ARG A 144 -35.96 7.03 -17.35
CA ARG A 144 -36.16 7.70 -16.05
C ARG A 144 -35.76 6.80 -14.89
N ARG A 145 -36.16 5.52 -14.92
CA ARG A 145 -35.76 4.53 -13.90
C ARG A 145 -34.23 4.39 -13.84
N LEU A 146 -33.55 4.29 -14.99
CA LEU A 146 -32.09 4.19 -15.07
C LEU A 146 -31.39 5.44 -14.50
N ILE A 147 -31.86 6.64 -14.82
CA ILE A 147 -31.28 7.89 -14.30
C ILE A 147 -31.39 7.97 -12.78
N TRP A 148 -32.55 7.64 -12.21
CA TRP A 148 -32.75 7.64 -10.76
C TRP A 148 -31.97 6.52 -10.06
N LEU A 149 -31.75 5.38 -10.71
CA LEU A 149 -30.87 4.33 -10.20
C LEU A 149 -29.39 4.73 -10.26
N LEU A 150 -28.95 5.37 -11.34
CA LEU A 150 -27.61 5.92 -11.45
C LEU A 150 -27.37 6.98 -10.36
N PHE A 151 -28.36 7.84 -10.09
CA PHE A 151 -28.32 8.79 -8.97
C PHE A 151 -28.19 8.08 -7.62
N ALA A 152 -29.06 7.11 -7.33
CA ALA A 152 -28.98 6.33 -6.09
C ALA A 152 -27.64 5.59 -5.94
N SER A 153 -27.10 5.06 -7.05
CA SER A 153 -25.80 4.39 -7.07
C SER A 153 -24.62 5.34 -6.82
N ALA A 154 -24.72 6.61 -7.23
CA ALA A 154 -23.68 7.61 -6.98
C ALA A 154 -23.54 7.97 -5.49
N TRP A 155 -24.60 7.81 -4.68
CA TRP A 155 -24.57 8.10 -3.24
C TRP A 155 -24.16 6.90 -2.39
N TYR A 156 -24.30 5.69 -2.93
CA TYR A 156 -23.62 4.50 -2.40
C TYR A 156 -22.08 4.66 -2.45
N VAL A 157 -21.55 5.51 -3.35
CA VAL A 157 -20.11 5.83 -3.50
C VAL A 157 -19.59 6.77 -2.40
N ALA A 158 -20.39 7.75 -1.98
CA ALA A 158 -19.95 8.81 -1.05
C ALA A 158 -19.89 8.35 0.43
N ALA A 159 -20.68 7.33 0.81
CA ALA A 159 -20.68 6.78 2.16
C ALA A 159 -19.47 5.88 2.47
N LEU A 160 -18.70 5.47 1.45
CA LEU A 160 -17.50 4.62 1.60
C LEU A 160 -16.20 5.44 1.76
N GLY A 161 -16.28 6.77 1.75
CA GLY A 161 -15.14 7.69 1.80
C GLY A 161 -15.08 8.55 3.08
N VAL A 162 -15.29 7.95 4.26
CA VAL A 162 -15.08 8.66 5.53
C VAL A 162 -13.63 8.47 5.98
N ASP A 163 -12.85 9.53 5.77
CA ASP A 163 -11.55 9.78 6.38
C ASP A 163 -11.72 9.84 7.91
N TYR A 164 -11.15 8.90 8.66
CA TYR A 164 -11.05 8.97 10.12
C TYR A 164 -9.72 9.62 10.52
N SER A 165 -9.52 10.88 10.12
CA SER A 165 -8.52 11.75 10.72
C SER A 165 -9.19 12.58 11.82
N GLY A 166 -8.93 12.23 13.08
CA GLY A 166 -9.49 12.91 14.25
C GLY A 166 -8.88 14.29 14.49
N SER A 167 -9.02 15.22 13.55
CA SER A 167 -8.76 16.65 13.76
C SER A 167 -10.05 17.45 13.62
N ALA A 168 -10.63 17.84 14.76
CA ALA A 168 -11.66 18.86 14.80
C ALA A 168 -11.05 20.21 14.39
N ASN A 169 -11.12 20.54 13.10
CA ASN A 169 -11.35 21.90 12.61
C ASN A 169 -11.43 21.92 11.08
N GLN A 170 -12.58 22.39 10.59
CA GLN A 170 -12.82 22.92 9.24
C GLN A 170 -13.07 21.88 8.13
N VAL A 171 -14.28 21.28 8.13
CA VAL A 171 -14.76 20.46 7.01
C VAL A 171 -15.47 21.35 6.00
N THR A 172 -14.74 21.80 4.97
CA THR A 172 -15.36 22.60 3.90
C THR A 172 -16.16 21.69 2.97
N TYR A 173 -17.46 21.51 3.24
CA TYR A 173 -18.38 20.79 2.36
C TYR A 173 -18.77 21.66 1.15
N CYS A 174 -17.98 21.64 0.08
CA CYS A 174 -18.32 22.26 -1.19
C CYS A 174 -18.90 21.24 -2.17
N SER A 175 -20.08 21.57 -2.70
CA SER A 175 -20.80 20.83 -3.73
C SER A 175 -19.95 20.46 -4.95
N SER A 176 -20.10 19.21 -5.41
CA SER A 176 -19.61 18.61 -6.68
C SER A 176 -18.21 17.98 -6.74
N ALA A 177 -17.48 17.88 -5.62
CA ALA A 177 -16.36 16.94 -5.44
C ALA A 177 -16.36 16.45 -3.99
N ASP A 178 -15.88 15.23 -3.72
CA ASP A 178 -15.64 14.83 -2.33
C ASP A 178 -14.44 15.59 -1.73
N ILE A 179 -14.23 15.44 -0.42
CA ILE A 179 -13.19 16.14 0.37
C ILE A 179 -11.74 15.85 -0.09
N PHE A 180 -11.54 14.96 -1.07
CA PHE A 180 -10.25 14.65 -1.72
C PHE A 180 -10.15 15.19 -3.15
N GLY A 181 -11.14 15.94 -3.64
CA GLY A 181 -11.19 16.44 -5.01
C GLY A 181 -11.57 15.37 -6.04
N ARG A 182 -12.20 14.26 -5.66
CA ARG A 182 -12.65 13.25 -6.63
C ARG A 182 -14.00 13.67 -7.22
N LEU A 183 -14.07 13.64 -8.56
CA LEU A 183 -15.28 13.94 -9.32
C LEU A 183 -16.34 12.86 -9.06
N PRO A 184 -17.58 13.20 -8.66
CA PRO A 184 -18.67 12.23 -8.63
C PRO A 184 -18.95 11.75 -10.06
N ILE A 185 -19.62 10.59 -10.18
CA ILE A 185 -20.24 10.14 -11.44
C ILE A 185 -21.25 11.23 -11.83
N SER A 186 -20.79 12.21 -12.59
CA SER A 186 -21.47 13.48 -12.81
C SER A 186 -22.66 13.19 -13.70
N LEU A 187 -23.82 12.86 -13.13
CA LEU A 187 -25.06 12.61 -13.89
C LEU A 187 -25.71 13.93 -14.30
N LEU A 188 -25.79 14.88 -13.37
CA LEU A 188 -26.38 16.21 -13.51
C LEU A 188 -25.84 17.13 -12.42
N THR A 189 -25.80 18.44 -12.65
CA THR A 189 -25.60 19.42 -11.56
C THR A 189 -26.75 19.29 -10.56
N GLN A 190 -26.49 19.63 -9.30
CA GLN A 190 -27.45 19.44 -8.21
C GLN A 190 -28.85 20.00 -8.52
N ASP A 191 -28.93 21.23 -9.05
CA ASP A 191 -30.21 21.87 -9.39
C ASP A 191 -31.01 21.15 -10.50
N ARG A 192 -30.36 20.27 -11.28
CA ARG A 192 -30.96 19.60 -12.44
C ARG A 192 -31.55 18.23 -12.11
N ILE A 193 -31.06 17.52 -11.10
CA ILE A 193 -31.61 16.20 -10.76
C ILE A 193 -32.95 16.31 -10.02
N GLU A 194 -33.09 17.31 -9.14
CA GLU A 194 -34.34 17.58 -8.41
C GLU A 194 -35.50 17.92 -9.35
N THR A 195 -35.18 18.53 -10.49
CA THR A 195 -36.15 18.91 -11.53
C THR A 195 -36.35 17.83 -12.59
N PHE A 196 -35.59 16.74 -12.55
CA PHE A 196 -35.72 15.64 -13.51
C PHE A 196 -37.00 14.82 -13.23
N PRO A 197 -37.82 14.48 -14.25
CA PRO A 197 -39.08 13.77 -14.04
C PRO A 197 -38.91 12.44 -13.29
N ARG A 198 -39.79 12.20 -12.30
CA ARG A 198 -39.87 10.89 -11.62
C ARG A 198 -40.45 9.83 -12.55
N PRO A 199 -39.98 8.57 -12.45
CA PRO A 199 -40.62 7.46 -13.13
C PRO A 199 -42.03 7.23 -12.57
N LEU A 200 -42.96 6.94 -13.47
CA LEU A 200 -44.34 6.63 -13.11
C LEU A 200 -44.42 5.21 -12.52
N ALA A 201 -45.30 5.04 -11.53
CA ALA A 201 -45.59 3.77 -10.88
C ALA A 201 -46.46 2.86 -11.78
N LEU A 202 -45.88 2.45 -12.91
CA LEU A 202 -46.50 1.57 -13.90
C LEU A 202 -45.92 0.16 -13.80
N SER A 203 -46.78 -0.86 -13.92
CA SER A 203 -46.38 -2.27 -14.09
C SER A 203 -45.97 -2.57 -15.53
N ASP A 204 -45.40 -3.74 -15.80
CA ASP A 204 -45.01 -4.13 -17.16
C ASP A 204 -46.23 -4.24 -18.09
N ASN A 205 -47.41 -4.68 -17.61
CA ASN A 205 -48.63 -4.69 -18.43
C ASN A 205 -49.15 -3.28 -18.75
N GLN A 206 -48.89 -2.30 -17.89
CA GLN A 206 -49.30 -0.92 -18.13
C GLN A 206 -48.37 -0.21 -19.11
N MET A 207 -47.07 -0.54 -19.10
CA MET A 207 -46.09 0.00 -20.06
C MET A 207 -46.15 -0.70 -21.42
N GLU A 208 -46.38 -2.01 -21.44
CA GLU A 208 -46.44 -2.82 -22.65
C GLU A 208 -47.62 -3.79 -22.58
N PRO A 209 -48.86 -3.41 -22.98
CA PRO A 209 -50.03 -4.26 -22.85
C PRO A 209 -49.86 -5.65 -23.53
N LYS A 210 -50.42 -6.70 -22.93
CA LYS A 210 -50.36 -8.06 -23.50
C LYS A 210 -51.15 -8.12 -24.81
N ALA A 211 -50.53 -8.63 -25.88
CA ALA A 211 -51.23 -8.94 -27.11
C ALA A 211 -52.17 -10.15 -26.90
N PRO A 212 -53.40 -10.13 -27.45
CA PRO A 212 -54.42 -11.17 -27.20
C PRO A 212 -53.96 -12.61 -27.48
N ASP A 213 -53.01 -12.80 -28.40
CA ASP A 213 -52.57 -14.12 -28.89
C ASP A 213 -51.25 -14.64 -28.26
N SER A 214 -50.68 -13.95 -27.28
CA SER A 214 -49.36 -14.27 -26.69
C SER A 214 -49.41 -15.16 -25.44
N CYS A 215 -49.99 -16.37 -25.56
CA CYS A 215 -50.19 -17.31 -24.44
C CYS A 215 -48.98 -18.23 -24.13
N GLN A 216 -47.73 -17.74 -24.10
CA GLN A 216 -46.57 -18.62 -23.88
C GLN A 216 -45.69 -18.32 -22.67
N GLU A 217 -45.89 -17.21 -21.95
CA GLU A 217 -45.08 -16.92 -20.75
C GLU A 217 -45.86 -17.16 -19.45
N PRO A 218 -45.25 -17.80 -18.44
CA PRO A 218 -45.88 -17.95 -17.14
C PRO A 218 -46.14 -16.58 -16.50
N PRO A 219 -47.23 -16.43 -15.73
CA PRO A 219 -47.46 -15.22 -14.94
C PRO A 219 -46.25 -14.86 -14.10
N TRP A 220 -45.89 -13.58 -14.07
CA TRP A 220 -44.75 -13.07 -13.33
C TRP A 220 -45.17 -11.84 -12.52
N HIS A 221 -44.59 -11.66 -11.33
CA HIS A 221 -45.07 -10.65 -10.38
C HIS A 221 -45.06 -9.22 -10.95
N GLY A 222 -44.11 -8.88 -11.83
CA GLY A 222 -43.98 -7.54 -12.43
C GLY A 222 -45.01 -7.22 -13.50
N ASP A 223 -45.80 -8.21 -13.95
CA ASP A 223 -46.91 -7.98 -14.89
C ASP A 223 -47.94 -7.01 -14.28
N GLU A 224 -48.28 -7.20 -13.01
CA GLU A 224 -49.33 -6.45 -12.29
C GLU A 224 -48.79 -5.62 -11.12
N THR A 225 -47.55 -5.87 -10.69
CA THR A 225 -46.90 -5.15 -9.58
C THR A 225 -45.87 -4.16 -10.10
N THR A 226 -45.91 -2.92 -9.59
CA THR A 226 -44.87 -1.92 -9.85
C THR A 226 -43.97 -1.74 -8.62
N TYR A 227 -42.66 -1.82 -8.84
CA TYR A 227 -41.65 -1.57 -7.81
C TYR A 227 -41.09 -0.13 -7.87
N VAL A 228 -41.59 0.71 -8.77
CA VAL A 228 -41.14 2.10 -8.90
C VAL A 228 -41.38 2.94 -7.64
N PRO A 229 -42.46 2.75 -6.85
CA PRO A 229 -42.64 3.49 -5.58
C PRO A 229 -41.44 3.36 -4.64
N GLY A 230 -40.84 2.17 -4.52
CA GLY A 230 -39.65 1.98 -3.68
C GLY A 230 -38.42 2.73 -4.19
N LEU A 231 -38.20 2.78 -5.51
CA LEU A 231 -37.13 3.58 -6.13
C LEU A 231 -37.33 5.08 -5.87
N ASN A 232 -38.57 5.57 -5.99
CA ASN A 232 -38.90 6.98 -5.74
C ASN A 232 -38.62 7.36 -4.28
N SER A 233 -39.10 6.57 -3.31
CA SER A 233 -38.85 6.81 -1.89
C SER A 233 -37.36 6.69 -1.52
N LEU A 234 -36.62 5.76 -2.13
CA LEU A 234 -35.17 5.64 -1.92
C LEU A 234 -34.44 6.88 -2.43
N SER A 235 -34.88 7.40 -3.58
CA SER A 235 -34.34 8.62 -4.16
C SER A 235 -34.65 9.84 -3.30
N ASP A 236 -35.81 9.90 -2.65
CA ASP A 236 -36.17 10.98 -1.70
C ASP A 236 -35.24 10.99 -0.49
N LEU A 237 -34.90 9.81 0.06
CA LEU A 237 -33.92 9.70 1.15
C LEU A 237 -32.55 10.27 0.74
N PHE A 238 -32.07 9.93 -0.46
CA PHE A 238 -30.78 10.44 -0.95
C PHE A 238 -30.79 11.94 -1.27
N LEU A 239 -31.91 12.49 -1.75
CA LEU A 239 -32.07 13.94 -1.91
C LEU A 239 -32.06 14.67 -0.57
N ILE A 240 -32.69 14.11 0.46
CA ILE A 240 -32.63 14.67 1.82
C ILE A 240 -31.19 14.69 2.33
N TRP A 241 -30.46 13.59 2.12
CA TRP A 241 -29.03 13.53 2.47
C TRP A 241 -28.21 14.57 1.71
N GLN A 242 -28.44 14.71 0.41
CA GLN A 242 -27.77 15.71 -0.43
C GLN A 242 -28.07 17.15 0.01
N GLU A 243 -29.33 17.48 0.31
CA GLU A 243 -29.74 18.80 0.84
C GLU A 243 -29.05 19.07 2.19
N MET A 244 -28.96 18.07 3.06
CA MET A 244 -28.28 18.19 4.35
C MET A 244 -26.77 18.42 4.20
N GLN A 245 -26.13 17.83 3.19
CA GLN A 245 -24.71 18.02 2.93
C GLN A 245 -24.36 19.48 2.59
N GLN A 246 -25.29 20.24 2.00
CA GLN A 246 -25.09 21.65 1.67
C GLN A 246 -25.30 22.63 2.82
N VAL A 247 -25.75 22.17 3.99
CA VAL A 247 -25.95 23.05 5.15
C VAL A 247 -24.58 23.58 5.63
N PRO A 248 -24.40 24.91 5.73
CA PRO A 248 -23.12 25.49 6.18
C PRO A 248 -22.76 25.13 7.61
N ASP A 249 -21.46 24.97 7.85
CA ASP A 249 -20.89 24.81 9.18
C ASP A 249 -21.21 26.05 10.06
N GLY A 250 -21.75 25.82 11.26
CA GLY A 250 -22.17 26.87 12.19
C GLY A 250 -23.68 27.13 12.27
N THR A 251 -24.50 26.41 11.49
CA THR A 251 -25.96 26.40 11.66
C THR A 251 -26.33 25.71 12.98
N GLU A 252 -27.38 26.18 13.67
CA GLU A 252 -27.84 25.64 14.95
C GLU A 252 -28.09 24.11 14.86
N PRO A 253 -27.30 23.26 15.57
CA PRO A 253 -27.33 21.82 15.38
C PRO A 253 -28.68 21.16 15.70
N GLN A 254 -29.31 21.55 16.81
CA GLN A 254 -30.52 20.90 17.32
C GLN A 254 -31.73 21.09 16.39
N GLY A 255 -31.99 22.35 15.99
CA GLY A 255 -33.03 22.67 15.01
C GLY A 255 -32.80 22.01 13.65
N THR A 256 -31.54 21.92 13.21
CA THR A 256 -31.17 21.32 11.91
C THR A 256 -31.36 19.80 11.92
N ILE A 257 -30.85 19.10 12.94
CA ILE A 257 -31.04 17.65 13.11
C ILE A 257 -32.54 17.34 13.15
N THR A 258 -33.31 18.05 13.97
CA THR A 258 -34.76 17.84 14.10
C THR A 258 -35.48 18.00 12.76
N ARG A 259 -35.13 19.03 11.97
CA ARG A 259 -35.70 19.27 10.64
C ARG A 259 -35.44 18.10 9.69
N TYR A 260 -34.19 17.64 9.56
CA TYR A 260 -33.84 16.60 8.59
C TYR A 260 -34.31 15.21 9.03
N LEU A 261 -34.28 14.89 10.33
CA LEU A 261 -34.90 13.67 10.85
C LEU A 261 -36.41 13.65 10.60
N GLY A 262 -37.09 14.80 10.75
CA GLY A 262 -38.49 14.96 10.39
C GLY A 262 -38.78 14.70 8.91
N LYS A 263 -37.93 15.21 8.01
CA LYS A 263 -38.03 14.92 6.56
C LYS A 263 -37.88 13.42 6.26
N ILE A 264 -36.92 12.74 6.89
CA ILE A 264 -36.74 11.29 6.73
C ILE A 264 -37.98 10.55 7.23
N GLN A 265 -38.52 10.95 8.39
CA GLN A 265 -39.73 10.32 8.93
C GLN A 265 -40.94 10.52 8.00
N GLN A 266 -41.10 11.71 7.41
CA GLN A 266 -42.16 11.98 6.45
C GLN A 266 -42.10 11.04 5.24
N VAL A 267 -40.90 10.78 4.68
CA VAL A 267 -40.74 9.80 3.59
C VAL A 267 -41.22 8.41 4.01
N LEU A 268 -40.92 7.98 5.24
CA LEU A 268 -41.36 6.67 5.75
C LEU A 268 -42.88 6.62 6.01
N ASP A 269 -43.48 7.72 6.45
CA ASP A 269 -44.93 7.82 6.72
C ASP A 269 -45.75 7.81 5.42
N ASP A 270 -45.20 8.43 4.36
CA ASP A 270 -45.80 8.51 3.03
C ASP A 270 -45.63 7.22 2.20
N LEU A 271 -44.94 6.20 2.72
CA LEU A 271 -44.80 4.92 2.03
C LEU A 271 -46.17 4.26 1.76
N PRO A 272 -46.37 3.68 0.56
CA PRO A 272 -47.59 2.96 0.24
C PRO A 272 -47.76 1.74 1.16
N PRO A 273 -49.00 1.24 1.37
CA PRO A 273 -49.29 0.16 2.31
C PRO A 273 -48.42 -1.09 2.18
N GLU A 274 -47.95 -1.38 0.97
CA GLU A 274 -47.09 -2.49 0.58
C GLU A 274 -45.62 -2.32 0.99
N LEU A 275 -45.15 -1.08 1.19
CA LEU A 275 -43.75 -0.75 1.56
C LEU A 275 -43.58 -0.34 3.03
N ARG A 276 -44.63 -0.43 3.85
CA ARG A 276 -44.54 -0.10 5.28
C ARG A 276 -43.90 -1.24 6.06
N TRP A 277 -42.94 -0.92 6.93
CA TRP A 277 -42.42 -1.89 7.90
C TRP A 277 -43.52 -2.32 8.87
N ARG A 278 -43.65 -3.63 9.10
CA ARG A 278 -44.74 -4.22 9.88
C ARG A 278 -44.29 -5.15 11.00
N GLY A 279 -42.99 -5.25 11.29
CA GLY A 279 -42.48 -6.01 12.46
C GLY A 279 -43.00 -7.45 12.59
N GLY A 280 -43.27 -8.13 11.48
CA GLY A 280 -43.84 -9.49 11.46
C GLY A 280 -45.37 -9.61 11.55
N LEU A 281 -46.13 -8.52 11.44
CA LEU A 281 -47.60 -8.54 11.33
C LEU A 281 -48.08 -9.06 9.96
N SER A 282 -49.35 -9.47 9.87
CA SER A 282 -49.97 -10.01 8.65
C SER A 282 -49.87 -9.04 7.45
N ARG A 283 -49.42 -9.57 6.31
CA ARG A 283 -49.20 -8.83 5.07
C ARG A 283 -50.50 -8.65 4.26
N PRO A 284 -50.68 -7.53 3.56
CA PRO A 284 -51.66 -7.43 2.48
C PRO A 284 -51.46 -8.53 1.43
N ALA A 285 -52.54 -8.99 0.79
CA ALA A 285 -52.51 -10.12 -0.12
C ALA A 285 -51.65 -9.90 -1.39
N ASN A 286 -51.36 -8.63 -1.73
CA ASN A 286 -50.59 -8.22 -2.91
C ASN A 286 -49.10 -7.98 -2.63
N VAL A 287 -48.61 -8.20 -1.39
CA VAL A 287 -47.18 -8.02 -1.06
C VAL A 287 -46.37 -9.24 -1.49
N THR A 288 -45.36 -8.98 -2.32
CA THR A 288 -44.40 -9.97 -2.84
C THR A 288 -43.08 -9.94 -2.06
N GLU A 289 -42.23 -10.94 -2.24
CA GLU A 289 -40.86 -10.92 -1.69
C GLU A 289 -40.03 -9.74 -2.21
N GLY A 290 -40.28 -9.29 -3.45
CA GLY A 290 -39.68 -8.06 -3.99
C GLY A 290 -40.00 -6.81 -3.17
N HIS A 291 -41.19 -6.73 -2.55
CA HIS A 291 -41.49 -5.63 -1.63
C HIS A 291 -40.70 -5.72 -0.34
N ASP A 292 -40.51 -6.93 0.22
CA ASP A 292 -39.65 -7.10 1.40
C ASP A 292 -38.22 -6.64 1.13
N VAL A 293 -37.73 -6.90 -0.09
CA VAL A 293 -36.42 -6.45 -0.57
C VAL A 293 -36.34 -4.92 -0.57
N GLN A 294 -37.35 -4.23 -1.09
CA GLN A 294 -37.40 -2.76 -1.07
C GLN A 294 -37.54 -2.19 0.34
N ILE A 295 -38.38 -2.79 1.19
CA ILE A 295 -38.56 -2.38 2.58
C ILE A 295 -37.23 -2.44 3.32
N ALA A 296 -36.51 -3.56 3.25
CA ALA A 296 -35.22 -3.68 3.93
C ALA A 296 -34.23 -2.61 3.47
N ASN A 297 -34.16 -2.36 2.15
CA ASN A 297 -33.30 -1.33 1.57
C ASN A 297 -33.64 0.07 2.07
N LEU A 298 -34.92 0.44 2.02
CA LEU A 298 -35.41 1.76 2.42
C LEU A 298 -35.15 2.03 3.91
N PHE A 299 -35.52 1.09 4.77
CA PHE A 299 -35.41 1.29 6.21
C PHE A 299 -33.95 1.33 6.67
N VAL A 300 -33.10 0.41 6.22
CA VAL A 300 -31.67 0.44 6.59
C VAL A 300 -30.97 1.67 5.99
N THR A 301 -31.34 2.09 4.78
CA THR A 301 -30.81 3.33 4.19
C THR A 301 -31.24 4.55 5.00
N SER A 302 -32.50 4.61 5.45
CA SER A 302 -32.97 5.68 6.33
C SER A 302 -32.19 5.73 7.66
N LEU A 303 -31.90 4.58 8.27
CA LEU A 303 -31.13 4.48 9.50
C LEU A 303 -29.67 4.93 9.31
N ASN A 304 -29.05 4.56 8.19
CA ASN A 304 -27.70 5.02 7.85
C ASN A 304 -27.67 6.55 7.71
N ILE A 305 -28.59 7.13 6.93
CA ILE A 305 -28.65 8.59 6.76
C ILE A 305 -28.89 9.29 8.10
N ARG A 306 -29.77 8.77 8.96
CA ARG A 306 -29.97 9.28 10.32
C ARG A 306 -28.68 9.25 11.14
N SER A 307 -27.93 8.14 11.09
CA SER A 307 -26.64 7.98 11.78
C SER A 307 -25.62 9.03 11.31
N ASN A 308 -25.48 9.21 10.00
CA ASN A 308 -24.53 10.17 9.45
C ASN A 308 -24.93 11.64 9.74
N ILE A 309 -26.24 11.93 9.84
CA ILE A 309 -26.72 13.24 10.27
C ILE A 309 -26.24 13.56 11.69
N LEU A 310 -26.35 12.59 12.61
CA LEU A 310 -25.87 12.73 13.98
C LEU A 310 -24.35 12.92 14.03
N GLN A 311 -23.60 12.19 13.20
CA GLN A 311 -22.14 12.33 13.13
C GLN A 311 -21.70 13.72 12.62
N LYS A 312 -22.30 14.23 11.54
CA LYS A 312 -21.88 15.52 10.93
C LYS A 312 -22.04 16.71 11.88
N PHE A 313 -23.08 16.74 12.70
CA PHE A 313 -23.37 17.88 13.58
C PHE A 313 -22.85 17.72 15.03
N GLY A 314 -22.25 16.58 15.36
CA GLY A 314 -21.65 16.32 16.67
C GLY A 314 -22.67 16.00 17.79
N PRO A 315 -22.20 15.80 19.03
CA PRO A 315 -23.04 15.39 20.15
C PRO A 315 -23.97 16.52 20.62
N THR A 316 -25.26 16.21 20.71
CA THR A 316 -26.32 17.00 21.37
C THR A 316 -26.77 16.31 22.66
N ASP A 317 -27.59 16.96 23.48
CA ASP A 317 -28.10 16.40 24.75
C ASP A 317 -28.81 15.03 24.58
N ASN A 318 -29.35 14.75 23.38
CA ASN A 318 -30.07 13.51 23.07
C ASN A 318 -29.34 12.58 22.07
N SER A 319 -28.18 12.97 21.51
CA SER A 319 -27.54 12.22 20.42
C SER A 319 -27.22 10.77 20.78
N ALA A 320 -26.88 10.46 22.04
CA ALA A 320 -26.62 9.08 22.48
C ALA A 320 -27.90 8.22 22.50
N GLN A 321 -29.03 8.81 22.89
CA GLN A 321 -30.32 8.11 22.88
C GLN A 321 -30.81 7.91 21.44
N ASP A 322 -30.61 8.90 20.57
CA ASP A 322 -30.99 8.83 19.16
C ASP A 322 -30.15 7.79 18.40
N HIS A 323 -28.83 7.71 18.64
CA HIS A 323 -27.98 6.66 18.05
C HIS A 323 -28.35 5.27 18.57
N GLN A 324 -28.65 5.13 19.87
CA GLN A 324 -29.11 3.87 20.43
C GLN A 324 -30.41 3.40 19.76
N LYS A 325 -31.36 4.32 19.53
CA LYS A 325 -32.62 4.01 18.84
C LYS A 325 -32.37 3.54 17.40
N ILE A 326 -31.42 4.15 16.69
CA ILE A 326 -31.04 3.72 15.34
C ILE A 326 -30.53 2.27 15.34
N VAL A 327 -29.68 1.92 16.32
CA VAL A 327 -29.17 0.55 16.47
C VAL A 327 -30.29 -0.43 16.82
N ASP A 328 -31.21 -0.04 17.69
CA ASP A 328 -32.35 -0.88 18.08
C ASP A 328 -33.26 -1.19 16.91
N ASP A 329 -33.62 -0.15 16.14
CA ASP A 329 -34.41 -0.28 14.92
C ASP A 329 -33.67 -1.17 13.88
N LEU A 330 -32.34 -1.01 13.75
CA LEU A 330 -31.53 -1.84 12.86
C LEU A 330 -31.56 -3.32 13.28
N LEU A 331 -31.38 -3.59 14.57
CA LEU A 331 -31.40 -4.96 15.10
C LEU A 331 -32.78 -5.60 14.96
N GLU A 332 -33.86 -4.83 15.14
CA GLU A 332 -35.22 -5.30 14.89
C GLU A 332 -35.41 -5.68 13.42
N ILE A 333 -34.93 -4.85 12.49
CA ILE A 333 -35.00 -5.14 11.06
C ILE A 333 -34.25 -6.44 10.75
N LEU A 334 -32.98 -6.54 11.16
CA LEU A 334 -32.13 -7.70 10.89
C LEU A 334 -32.69 -8.99 11.52
N TYR A 335 -33.36 -8.89 12.66
CA TYR A 335 -33.99 -10.01 13.33
C TYR A 335 -35.19 -10.57 12.54
N HIS A 336 -35.96 -9.71 11.88
CA HIS A 336 -37.15 -10.08 11.11
C HIS A 336 -36.88 -10.31 9.62
N LEU A 337 -35.67 -10.01 9.14
CA LEU A 337 -35.31 -10.06 7.73
C LEU A 337 -35.11 -11.51 7.24
N PRO A 338 -35.89 -12.01 6.25
CA PRO A 338 -35.64 -13.31 5.66
C PRO A 338 -34.29 -13.39 4.95
N ARG A 339 -33.66 -14.57 4.93
CA ARG A 339 -32.33 -14.76 4.31
C ARG A 339 -32.31 -14.44 2.82
N ALA A 340 -33.34 -14.85 2.07
CA ALA A 340 -33.43 -14.56 0.65
C ALA A 340 -33.55 -13.05 0.38
N VAL A 341 -34.27 -12.31 1.22
CA VAL A 341 -34.38 -10.85 1.17
C VAL A 341 -33.06 -10.16 1.51
N PHE A 342 -32.32 -10.70 2.49
CA PHE A 342 -30.98 -10.22 2.82
C PHE A 342 -29.98 -10.48 1.68
N ASP A 343 -29.96 -11.69 1.13
CA ASP A 343 -29.07 -12.08 0.03
C ASP A 343 -29.35 -11.19 -1.21
N ALA A 344 -30.62 -10.96 -1.56
CA ALA A 344 -31.05 -10.08 -2.64
C ALA A 344 -30.58 -8.62 -2.49
N ASN A 345 -30.41 -8.17 -1.25
CA ASN A 345 -30.00 -6.81 -0.92
C ASN A 345 -28.51 -6.68 -0.57
N GLY A 346 -27.78 -7.79 -0.42
CA GLY A 346 -26.56 -7.89 0.38
C GLY A 346 -25.52 -6.82 0.07
N SER A 347 -25.25 -6.57 -1.21
CA SER A 347 -24.32 -5.53 -1.67
C SER A 347 -24.71 -4.11 -1.23
N SER A 348 -26.00 -3.82 -1.11
CA SER A 348 -26.51 -2.50 -0.72
C SER A 348 -26.71 -2.32 0.78
N LEU A 349 -26.94 -3.39 1.54
CA LEU A 349 -27.24 -3.33 2.99
C LEU A 349 -25.99 -3.46 3.86
N VAL A 350 -25.08 -4.37 3.50
CA VAL A 350 -23.92 -4.71 4.35
C VAL A 350 -23.05 -3.49 4.69
N PRO A 351 -22.69 -2.61 3.73
CA PRO A 351 -21.92 -1.42 4.06
C PRO A 351 -22.67 -0.49 5.02
N LYS A 352 -23.99 -0.32 4.81
CA LYS A 352 -24.80 0.56 5.65
C LYS A 352 -24.92 0.06 7.08
N ILE A 353 -25.08 -1.25 7.26
CA ILE A 353 -25.08 -1.90 8.58
C ILE A 353 -23.73 -1.68 9.28
N ARG A 354 -22.62 -1.87 8.54
CA ARG A 354 -21.27 -1.66 9.05
C ARG A 354 -21.06 -0.20 9.48
N ASP A 355 -21.46 0.77 8.67
CA ASP A 355 -21.25 2.20 8.95
C ASP A 355 -22.06 2.66 10.17
N ILE A 356 -23.32 2.20 10.31
CA ILE A 356 -24.13 2.43 11.52
C ILE A 356 -23.44 1.85 12.76
N GLY A 357 -22.89 0.62 12.65
CA GLY A 357 -22.16 -0.03 13.73
C GLY A 357 -20.87 0.72 14.12
N ALA A 358 -20.12 1.22 13.13
CA ALA A 358 -18.91 2.00 13.35
C ALA A 358 -19.22 3.33 14.07
N ALA A 359 -20.25 4.05 13.61
CA ALA A 359 -20.70 5.30 14.23
C ALA A 359 -21.11 5.11 15.70
N TYR A 360 -21.80 4.01 16.00
CA TYR A 360 -22.18 3.66 17.37
C TYR A 360 -20.96 3.35 18.26
N LEU A 361 -19.97 2.61 17.73
CA LEU A 361 -18.74 2.28 18.48
C LEU A 361 -17.88 3.52 18.77
N GLU A 362 -17.79 4.46 17.84
CA GLU A 362 -17.10 5.73 18.03
C GLU A 362 -17.70 6.54 19.20
N GLN A 363 -19.04 6.55 19.30
CA GLN A 363 -19.76 7.23 20.37
C GLN A 363 -19.60 6.53 21.74
N LEU A 364 -19.45 5.19 21.76
CA LEU A 364 -19.15 4.43 22.98
C LEU A 364 -17.74 4.73 23.52
N GLY A 365 -16.78 5.02 22.63
CA GLY A 365 -15.42 5.44 23.00
C GLY A 365 -15.34 6.81 23.69
N SER A 366 -16.40 7.62 23.64
CA SER A 366 -16.44 8.99 24.17
C SER A 366 -16.97 9.12 25.61
N GLY A 367 -17.20 8.02 26.33
CA GLY A 367 -17.37 8.04 27.79
C GLY A 367 -18.80 8.18 28.33
N PHE A 368 -19.82 7.62 27.67
CA PHE A 368 -21.15 7.43 28.27
C PHE A 368 -21.48 5.94 28.45
N MET A 369 -21.57 5.53 29.72
CA MET A 369 -21.85 4.14 30.12
C MET A 369 -23.33 3.98 30.48
N GLN A 370 -24.06 3.15 29.74
CA GLN A 370 -25.21 2.37 30.24
C GLN A 370 -25.45 1.13 29.36
N PHE A 371 -24.88 -0.01 29.76
CA PHE A 371 -25.37 -1.31 29.26
C PHE A 371 -26.71 -1.61 29.93
N GLY A 372 -27.80 -1.23 29.26
CA GLY A 372 -29.16 -1.51 29.70
C GLY A 372 -29.96 -2.25 28.62
N LYS A 373 -30.16 -3.56 28.82
CA LYS A 373 -31.20 -4.42 28.20
C LYS A 373 -31.08 -4.84 26.72
N TYR A 374 -30.20 -5.79 26.37
CA TYR A 374 -30.35 -6.59 25.13
C TYR A 374 -30.32 -8.13 25.27
N PRO A 375 -30.88 -8.78 26.31
CA PRO A 375 -30.99 -10.25 26.32
C PRO A 375 -32.05 -10.83 25.37
N ARG A 376 -32.89 -10.00 24.71
CA ARG A 376 -33.97 -10.50 23.82
C ARG A 376 -33.56 -10.73 22.36
N TYR A 377 -32.56 -10.00 21.83
CA TYR A 377 -32.19 -10.07 20.41
C TYR A 377 -31.05 -11.04 20.11
N LEU A 378 -30.21 -11.35 21.11
CA LEU A 378 -29.08 -12.27 20.98
C LEU A 378 -29.48 -13.75 20.80
N ASN A 379 -30.71 -14.14 21.19
CA ASN A 379 -31.13 -15.54 21.20
C ASN A 379 -31.81 -16.04 19.90
N ARG A 380 -31.94 -15.20 18.87
CA ARG A 380 -32.54 -15.61 17.57
C ARG A 380 -31.84 -15.09 16.33
N LEU A 381 -30.74 -14.33 16.48
CA LEU A 381 -29.81 -14.07 15.38
C LEU A 381 -29.28 -15.42 14.90
N ARG A 382 -29.91 -15.95 13.85
CA ARG A 382 -29.59 -17.27 13.30
C ARG A 382 -28.14 -17.24 12.84
N PHE A 383 -27.41 -18.24 13.30
CA PHE A 383 -25.98 -18.45 13.17
C PHE A 383 -25.43 -18.41 11.72
N ASP A 384 -26.26 -18.30 10.68
CA ASP A 384 -25.79 -18.36 9.28
C ASP A 384 -25.35 -17.02 8.67
N VAL A 385 -25.64 -15.88 9.31
CA VAL A 385 -25.32 -14.53 8.75
C VAL A 385 -24.04 -13.94 9.35
N ILE A 386 -23.58 -14.48 10.49
CA ILE A 386 -22.34 -14.04 11.17
C ILE A 386 -21.15 -14.98 10.84
N ILE A 387 -21.42 -16.17 10.28
CA ILE A 387 -20.42 -17.22 10.07
C ILE A 387 -19.45 -16.97 8.91
N ASP A 388 -19.78 -16.15 7.91
CA ASP A 388 -18.86 -15.94 6.77
C ASP A 388 -17.80 -14.85 7.00
N PHE A 389 -17.83 -14.12 8.12
CA PHE A 389 -16.83 -13.05 8.35
C PHE A 389 -16.20 -13.03 9.74
N ILE A 390 -16.82 -13.64 10.77
CA ILE A 390 -16.33 -13.52 12.16
C ILE A 390 -15.80 -14.85 12.74
N PHE A 391 -16.16 -16.01 12.20
CA PHE A 391 -15.89 -17.31 12.88
C PHE A 391 -14.65 -18.09 12.44
N ILE A 392 -14.01 -17.79 11.30
CA ILE A 392 -12.78 -18.50 10.87
C ILE A 392 -11.58 -18.14 11.76
N ASN A 393 -11.53 -16.92 12.32
CA ASN A 393 -10.41 -16.49 13.16
C ASN A 393 -10.56 -16.89 14.64
N LEU A 394 -11.77 -17.12 15.14
CA LEU A 394 -11.99 -17.41 16.57
C LEU A 394 -11.93 -18.92 16.90
N LEU A 395 -12.32 -19.79 15.96
CA LEU A 395 -12.33 -21.25 16.20
C LEU A 395 -10.94 -21.89 16.01
N VAL A 396 -10.11 -21.35 15.10
CA VAL A 396 -8.70 -21.75 14.94
C VAL A 396 -7.90 -21.42 16.21
N PHE A 397 -8.22 -20.32 16.87
CA PHE A 397 -7.58 -19.90 18.12
C PHE A 397 -7.93 -20.83 19.30
N ILE A 398 -9.19 -21.27 19.41
CA ILE A 398 -9.64 -22.16 20.50
C ILE A 398 -9.17 -23.60 20.31
N ILE A 399 -9.09 -24.08 19.07
CA ILE A 399 -8.62 -25.45 18.79
C ILE A 399 -7.09 -25.57 18.94
N LEU A 400 -6.31 -24.55 18.53
CA LEU A 400 -4.85 -24.54 18.77
C LEU A 400 -4.49 -24.48 20.26
N CYS A 401 -5.26 -23.78 21.09
CA CYS A 401 -5.02 -23.70 22.53
C CYS A 401 -5.29 -25.02 23.27
N SER A 402 -6.02 -25.97 22.67
CA SER A 402 -6.39 -27.24 23.32
C SER A 402 -5.44 -28.42 23.05
N MET A 403 -4.52 -28.32 22.08
CA MET A 403 -3.59 -29.41 21.70
C MET A 403 -2.18 -29.30 22.29
N ILE A 404 -1.85 -28.26 23.07
CA ILE A 404 -0.51 -28.07 23.68
C ILE A 404 -0.45 -28.50 25.16
N MET A 405 -1.32 -29.42 25.59
CA MET A 405 -1.19 -30.05 26.91
C MET A 405 -1.26 -31.57 26.83
N THR A 406 -0.21 -32.17 26.24
CA THR A 406 0.41 -33.43 26.72
C THR A 406 1.56 -33.80 25.80
N ALA A 407 2.78 -33.36 26.12
CA ALA A 407 4.00 -34.00 25.63
C ALA A 407 5.03 -33.99 26.75
N THR A 408 5.40 -35.20 27.16
CA THR A 408 6.32 -35.57 28.24
C THR A 408 7.73 -35.02 28.04
N GLN A 409 8.33 -34.58 29.14
CA GLN A 409 9.68 -34.01 29.23
C GLN A 409 10.77 -35.01 28.82
N LEU A 410 11.65 -34.57 27.91
CA LEU A 410 13.03 -35.03 27.78
C LEU A 410 13.95 -33.86 28.17
N PRO A 411 15.10 -34.10 28.82
CA PRO A 411 15.92 -33.02 29.35
C PRO A 411 16.68 -32.32 28.22
N THR A 412 16.33 -31.07 27.93
CA THR A 412 17.10 -30.17 27.07
C THR A 412 18.12 -29.40 27.88
N ALA A 413 19.36 -29.37 27.38
CA ALA A 413 20.43 -28.49 27.84
C ALA A 413 20.01 -27.00 27.76
N PRO A 414 20.58 -26.09 28.58
CA PRO A 414 20.13 -24.71 28.65
C PRO A 414 20.30 -23.97 27.31
N ALA A 415 19.22 -23.34 26.84
CA ALA A 415 19.24 -22.50 25.65
C ALA A 415 20.04 -21.21 25.92
N GLN A 416 21.09 -20.98 25.13
CA GLN A 416 21.77 -19.70 25.07
C GLN A 416 20.81 -18.69 24.42
N HIS A 417 20.37 -17.67 25.15
CA HIS A 417 19.54 -16.61 24.60
C HIS A 417 20.36 -15.80 23.58
N VAL A 418 20.13 -16.00 22.29
CA VAL A 418 20.82 -15.26 21.23
C VAL A 418 19.82 -14.30 20.58
N TYR A 419 19.94 -13.01 20.87
CA TYR A 419 19.21 -11.89 20.22
C TYR A 419 19.58 -11.78 18.72
N PRO A 420 18.79 -11.05 17.89
CA PRO A 420 19.19 -10.80 16.51
C PRO A 420 20.55 -10.13 16.52
N HIS A 421 21.47 -10.54 15.65
CA HIS A 421 22.82 -9.98 15.63
C HIS A 421 23.45 -10.12 14.25
N LEU A 422 24.44 -9.27 13.96
CA LEU A 422 25.22 -9.38 12.74
C LEU A 422 26.36 -10.38 12.92
N ARG A 423 26.56 -11.26 11.95
CA ARG A 423 27.67 -12.21 11.92
C ARG A 423 28.30 -12.24 10.54
N ARG A 424 29.63 -12.19 10.48
CA ARG A 424 30.37 -12.49 9.25
C ARG A 424 30.41 -14.00 9.04
N SER A 425 29.93 -14.48 7.90
CA SER A 425 30.00 -15.89 7.52
C SER A 425 31.43 -16.29 7.16
N ASP A 426 31.69 -17.59 7.16
CA ASP A 426 32.99 -18.17 6.78
C ASP A 426 33.40 -17.80 5.33
N LYS A 427 32.40 -17.45 4.49
CA LYS A 427 32.57 -17.01 3.11
C LYS A 427 32.71 -15.49 2.96
N GLY A 428 32.75 -14.75 4.07
CA GLY A 428 33.07 -13.32 4.12
C GLY A 428 31.90 -12.34 4.07
N SER A 429 30.66 -12.82 3.82
CA SER A 429 29.45 -11.99 3.84
C SER A 429 29.01 -11.66 5.27
N VAL A 430 28.60 -10.42 5.55
CA VAL A 430 27.92 -10.10 6.80
C VAL A 430 26.44 -10.45 6.64
N GLN A 431 25.87 -11.16 7.61
CA GLN A 431 24.49 -11.62 7.62
C GLN A 431 23.81 -11.23 8.92
N LEU A 432 22.52 -10.90 8.85
CA LEU A 432 21.67 -10.81 10.02
C LEU A 432 21.29 -12.24 10.46
N ILE A 433 21.52 -12.57 11.72
CA ILE A 433 21.18 -13.86 12.30
C ILE A 433 19.95 -13.70 13.17
N VAL A 434 18.89 -14.45 12.85
CA VAL A 434 17.60 -14.48 13.55
C VAL A 434 17.30 -15.94 13.90
N LYS A 435 16.98 -16.20 15.17
CA LYS A 435 16.75 -17.57 15.70
C LYS A 435 17.87 -18.55 15.33
N GLY A 436 19.12 -18.06 15.36
CA GLY A 436 20.32 -18.84 15.04
C GLY A 436 20.57 -19.09 13.55
N LYS A 437 19.73 -18.56 12.64
CA LYS A 437 19.85 -18.77 11.20
C LYS A 437 20.05 -17.44 10.45
N PRO A 438 20.79 -17.42 9.32
CA PRO A 438 20.82 -16.27 8.43
C PRO A 438 19.41 -15.87 7.98
N PHE A 439 19.13 -14.58 8.00
CA PHE A 439 17.85 -13.99 7.58
C PHE A 439 18.09 -12.94 6.50
N LEU A 440 17.34 -13.04 5.40
CA LEU A 440 17.32 -12.02 4.35
C LEU A 440 16.12 -11.10 4.62
N MET A 441 16.38 -9.85 5.01
CA MET A 441 15.30 -8.88 5.08
C MET A 441 14.85 -8.56 3.65
N LEU A 442 13.54 -8.53 3.45
CA LEU A 442 12.86 -7.99 2.28
C LEU A 442 12.00 -6.83 2.80
N PRO A 443 12.64 -5.68 3.07
CA PRO A 443 12.05 -4.64 3.89
C PRO A 443 11.25 -3.62 3.08
N GLY A 444 10.31 -2.96 3.74
CA GLY A 444 9.74 -1.70 3.27
C GLY A 444 9.49 -0.75 4.44
N GLU A 445 9.69 0.53 4.21
CA GLU A 445 9.48 1.56 5.23
C GLU A 445 8.09 2.18 5.08
N LEU A 446 7.37 2.22 6.19
CA LEU A 446 6.03 2.78 6.28
C LEU A 446 6.08 4.32 6.22
N HIS A 447 4.95 4.95 5.91
CA HIS A 447 4.82 6.38 6.18
C HIS A 447 5.09 6.71 7.66
N ASN A 448 5.59 7.92 7.90
CA ASN A 448 6.13 8.37 9.19
C ASN A 448 5.19 8.16 10.40
N SER A 449 3.88 8.04 10.18
CA SER A 449 2.86 7.93 11.24
C SER A 449 2.15 6.57 11.27
N SER A 450 2.42 5.66 10.33
CA SER A 450 1.60 4.45 10.17
C SER A 450 1.77 3.45 11.31
N LEU A 451 3.01 3.26 11.81
CA LEU A 451 3.29 2.34 12.92
C LEU A 451 2.74 2.85 14.27
N SER A 452 2.24 4.09 14.34
CA SER A 452 1.66 4.64 15.58
C SER A 452 0.32 4.05 15.96
N SER A 453 -0.31 3.23 15.11
CA SER A 453 -1.60 2.62 15.38
C SER A 453 -1.64 1.15 14.95
N ALA A 454 -1.77 0.24 15.90
CA ALA A 454 -1.99 -1.18 15.65
C ALA A 454 -3.28 -1.42 14.84
N LYS A 455 -4.31 -0.59 15.06
CA LYS A 455 -5.56 -0.63 14.28
C LYS A 455 -5.29 -0.29 12.81
N PHE A 456 -4.56 0.80 12.52
CA PHE A 456 -4.17 1.13 11.14
C PHE A 456 -3.36 -0.01 10.52
N MET A 457 -2.39 -0.53 11.27
CA MET A 457 -1.53 -1.60 10.79
C MET A 457 -2.27 -2.91 10.49
N SER A 458 -3.43 -3.16 11.08
CA SER A 458 -4.25 -4.36 10.80
C SER A 458 -4.66 -4.50 9.33
N GLU A 459 -4.73 -3.39 8.59
CA GLU A 459 -5.00 -3.38 7.15
C GLU A 459 -3.72 -3.45 6.31
N VAL A 460 -2.58 -3.08 6.89
CA VAL A 460 -1.27 -3.05 6.23
C VAL A 460 -0.62 -4.43 6.19
N TRP A 461 -0.64 -5.18 7.31
CA TRP A 461 0.07 -6.47 7.41
C TRP A 461 -0.28 -7.47 6.29
N PRO A 462 -1.57 -7.71 5.97
CA PRO A 462 -1.93 -8.71 4.96
C PRO A 462 -1.42 -8.34 3.57
N LYS A 463 -1.44 -7.04 3.23
CA LYS A 463 -0.97 -6.54 1.93
C LYS A 463 0.55 -6.63 1.80
N MET A 464 1.28 -6.29 2.85
CA MET A 464 2.74 -6.43 2.85
C MET A 464 3.16 -7.89 2.67
N LYS A 465 2.51 -8.81 3.40
CA LYS A 465 2.78 -10.24 3.29
C LYS A 465 2.45 -10.79 1.90
N SER A 466 1.32 -10.37 1.31
CA SER A 466 0.95 -10.81 -0.06
C SER A 466 1.93 -10.33 -1.12
N ASP A 467 2.59 -9.20 -0.87
CA ASP A 467 3.57 -8.60 -1.76
C ASP A 467 5.01 -9.00 -1.38
N HIS A 468 5.19 -10.11 -0.67
CA HIS A 468 6.50 -10.69 -0.33
C HIS A 468 7.42 -9.77 0.51
N VAL A 469 6.86 -8.74 1.15
CA VAL A 469 7.56 -7.97 2.19
C VAL A 469 7.55 -8.80 3.47
N ASN A 470 8.71 -8.98 4.10
CA ASN A 470 8.84 -9.78 5.32
C ASN A 470 9.23 -8.96 6.56
N THR A 471 9.67 -7.72 6.36
CA THR A 471 10.13 -6.81 7.41
C THR A 471 9.57 -5.41 7.15
N LEU A 472 9.01 -4.76 8.16
CA LEU A 472 8.59 -3.36 8.06
C LEU A 472 9.44 -2.45 8.93
N LEU A 473 9.83 -1.31 8.36
CA LEU A 473 10.45 -0.21 9.07
C LEU A 473 9.34 0.76 9.50
N GLY A 474 9.30 1.14 10.78
CA GLY A 474 8.30 2.08 11.26
C GLY A 474 8.67 2.79 12.55
N SER A 475 8.13 3.99 12.72
CA SER A 475 8.53 4.89 13.80
C SER A 475 7.99 4.50 15.16
N VAL A 476 8.85 4.60 16.18
CA VAL A 476 8.49 4.70 17.59
C VAL A 476 8.95 6.06 18.05
N THR A 477 8.00 6.92 18.40
CA THR A 477 8.28 8.33 18.67
C THR A 477 8.40 8.57 20.17
N TRP A 478 9.33 9.46 20.55
CA TRP A 478 9.55 9.80 21.95
C TRP A 478 8.29 10.38 22.60
N GLU A 479 7.57 11.24 21.89
CA GLU A 479 6.35 11.84 22.40
C GLU A 479 5.21 10.85 22.71
N MET A 480 5.14 9.72 22.01
CA MET A 480 4.16 8.68 22.29
C MET A 480 4.58 7.83 23.49
N ILE A 481 5.85 7.42 23.55
CA ILE A 481 6.29 6.52 24.61
C ILE A 481 6.54 7.22 25.94
N GLU A 482 6.77 8.53 25.98
CA GLU A 482 7.00 9.30 27.22
C GLU A 482 6.22 10.64 27.23
N PRO A 483 4.87 10.60 27.22
CA PRO A 483 4.04 11.80 27.10
C PRO A 483 4.20 12.75 28.30
N LYS A 484 4.62 12.21 29.46
CA LYS A 484 5.04 12.95 30.66
C LYS A 484 6.39 12.43 31.10
N GLU A 485 7.29 13.33 31.49
CA GLU A 485 8.65 12.96 31.92
C GLU A 485 8.61 11.86 32.99
N GLY A 486 9.38 10.80 32.76
CA GLY A 486 9.49 9.61 33.59
C GLY A 486 8.32 8.64 33.55
N HIS A 487 7.28 8.89 32.75
CA HIS A 487 6.10 8.04 32.64
C HIS A 487 6.02 7.43 31.25
N PHE A 488 6.43 6.16 31.14
CA PHE A 488 6.47 5.45 29.87
C PHE A 488 5.16 4.73 29.57
N ASP A 489 4.72 4.78 28.30
CA ASP A 489 3.56 4.05 27.78
C ASP A 489 3.96 3.29 26.51
N PHE A 490 3.99 1.96 26.61
CA PHE A 490 4.30 1.05 25.50
C PHE A 490 3.08 0.28 25.00
N SER A 491 1.87 0.61 25.47
CA SER A 491 0.67 -0.18 25.21
C SER A 491 0.37 -0.35 23.72
N GLU A 492 0.46 0.74 22.95
CA GLU A 492 0.23 0.68 21.50
C GLU A 492 1.35 -0.08 20.78
N LEU A 493 2.61 0.08 21.21
CA LEU A 493 3.73 -0.67 20.66
C LEU A 493 3.56 -2.17 20.91
N ASP A 494 3.08 -2.58 22.08
CA ASP A 494 2.81 -4.00 22.39
C ASP A 494 1.75 -4.60 21.46
N LEU A 495 0.72 -3.82 21.13
CA LEU A 495 -0.30 -4.23 20.15
C LEU A 495 0.29 -4.35 18.74
N VAL A 496 1.19 -3.44 18.34
CA VAL A 496 1.91 -3.51 17.07
C VAL A 496 2.81 -4.75 17.01
N LEU A 497 3.60 -5.02 18.05
CA LEU A 497 4.46 -6.20 18.15
C LEU A 497 3.64 -7.49 18.05
N LYS A 498 2.49 -7.53 18.73
CA LYS A 498 1.55 -8.64 18.62
C LYS A 498 1.01 -8.79 17.19
N GLY A 499 0.58 -7.71 16.56
CA GLY A 499 0.08 -7.72 15.18
C GLY A 499 1.12 -8.22 14.18
N ALA A 500 2.37 -7.78 14.31
CA ALA A 500 3.47 -8.27 13.49
C ALA A 500 3.69 -9.79 13.65
N ARG A 501 3.63 -10.30 14.89
CA ARG A 501 3.75 -11.75 15.17
C ARG A 501 2.61 -12.56 14.57
N GLU A 502 1.37 -12.08 14.67
CA GLU A 502 0.19 -12.75 14.12
C GLU A 502 0.24 -12.88 12.60
N HIS A 503 0.99 -11.99 11.92
CA HIS A 503 1.13 -11.96 10.47
C HIS A 503 2.48 -12.48 9.96
N ASP A 504 3.31 -13.05 10.84
CA ASP A 504 4.66 -13.53 10.50
C ASP A 504 5.49 -12.43 9.80
N MET A 505 5.45 -11.24 10.40
CA MET A 505 6.19 -10.05 9.98
C MET A 505 7.26 -9.70 11.02
N HIS A 506 8.40 -9.25 10.52
CA HIS A 506 9.46 -8.66 11.34
C HIS A 506 9.41 -7.15 11.31
N LEU A 507 10.05 -6.51 12.29
CA LEU A 507 10.12 -5.06 12.42
C LEU A 507 11.56 -4.56 12.54
N VAL A 508 11.80 -3.38 11.97
CA VAL A 508 12.92 -2.51 12.33
C VAL A 508 12.31 -1.23 12.86
N LEU A 509 12.58 -0.92 14.13
CA LEU A 509 11.95 0.24 14.77
C LEU A 509 12.80 1.49 14.55
N LEU A 510 12.15 2.60 14.19
CA LEU A 510 12.82 3.88 13.97
C LEU A 510 12.63 4.76 15.19
N TRP A 511 13.68 4.96 16.00
CA TRP A 511 13.62 5.86 17.16
C TRP A 511 13.59 7.31 16.70
N PHE A 512 12.39 7.90 16.68
CA PHE A 512 12.22 9.33 16.44
C PHE A 512 12.30 10.07 17.78
N GLY A 513 13.54 10.24 18.25
CA GLY A 513 13.90 10.90 19.50
C GLY A 513 14.07 12.42 19.37
N THR A 514 15.26 12.89 19.70
CA THR A 514 15.65 14.30 19.59
C THR A 514 15.69 14.80 18.14
N TYR A 515 16.05 13.94 17.18
CA TYR A 515 16.27 14.34 15.79
C TYR A 515 15.45 13.50 14.81
N LYS A 516 14.65 14.19 14.01
CA LYS A 516 13.95 13.70 12.83
C LYS A 516 14.06 14.75 11.72
N ASN A 517 14.75 14.44 10.63
CA ASN A 517 14.97 15.33 9.48
C ASN A 517 15.56 16.69 9.92
N GLY A 518 16.57 16.64 10.79
CA GLY A 518 17.24 17.81 11.36
C GLY A 518 16.42 18.64 12.35
N LEU A 519 15.25 18.17 12.80
CA LEU A 519 14.37 18.88 13.74
C LEU A 519 13.98 18.00 14.94
N SER A 520 13.45 18.62 16.00
CA SER A 520 13.01 17.95 17.24
C SER A 520 11.49 17.82 17.36
N THR A 521 10.82 17.56 16.24
CA THR A 521 9.34 17.55 16.15
C THR A 521 8.69 16.42 16.96
N TYR A 522 9.33 15.25 17.02
CA TYR A 522 8.83 14.06 17.71
C TYR A 522 9.27 13.95 19.19
N ALA A 523 10.02 14.92 19.70
CA ALA A 523 10.28 15.05 21.12
C ALA A 523 8.98 15.37 21.88
N PRO A 524 8.81 14.94 23.14
CA PRO A 524 7.57 15.13 23.89
C PRO A 524 7.28 16.60 24.20
N GLY A 525 6.02 16.91 24.47
CA GLY A 525 5.56 18.28 24.75
C GLY A 525 6.31 18.97 25.89
N TRP A 526 6.75 18.23 26.92
CA TRP A 526 7.52 18.76 28.05
C TRP A 526 8.97 19.14 27.68
N VAL A 527 9.55 18.49 26.66
CA VAL A 527 10.82 18.91 26.05
C VAL A 527 10.59 20.12 25.15
N LYS A 528 9.57 20.05 24.29
CA LYS A 528 9.27 21.10 23.31
C LYS A 528 8.92 22.44 23.97
N ARG A 529 8.22 22.44 25.11
CA ARG A 529 7.76 23.67 25.78
C ARG A 529 8.74 24.28 26.76
N ASP A 530 9.88 23.64 27.05
CA ASP A 530 10.91 24.16 27.96
C ASP A 530 12.23 24.48 27.22
N PRO A 531 12.29 25.58 26.45
CA PRO A 531 13.50 25.98 25.74
C PRO A 531 14.61 26.49 26.67
N LYS A 532 14.33 26.71 27.97
CA LYS A 532 15.37 27.05 28.94
C LYS A 532 16.19 25.82 29.30
N ARG A 533 15.52 24.70 29.55
CA ARG A 533 16.17 23.40 29.79
C ARG A 533 16.68 22.77 28.51
N PHE A 534 15.94 22.88 27.42
CA PHE A 534 16.23 22.27 26.12
C PHE A 534 16.44 23.34 25.02
N PRO A 535 17.55 24.09 25.06
CA PRO A 535 17.79 25.17 24.11
C PRO A 535 17.94 24.68 22.68
N ARG A 536 17.54 25.54 21.75
CA ARG A 536 17.55 25.27 20.31
C ARG A 536 18.81 25.78 19.63
N VAL A 537 19.11 25.19 18.48
CA VAL A 537 20.09 25.68 17.51
C VAL A 537 19.68 27.06 17.01
N GLN A 538 20.67 27.95 16.87
CA GLN A 538 20.50 29.22 16.18
C GLN A 538 21.29 29.21 14.89
N VAL A 539 20.71 29.68 13.79
CA VAL A 539 21.37 29.80 12.49
C VAL A 539 21.42 31.25 12.05
N VAL A 540 22.32 31.59 11.13
CA VAL A 540 22.40 32.93 10.54
C VAL A 540 21.96 32.88 9.08
N GLU A 541 20.94 33.66 8.75
CA GLU A 541 20.42 33.78 7.38
C GLU A 541 21.18 34.82 6.55
N ALA A 542 20.88 34.84 5.25
CA ALA A 542 21.35 35.90 4.37
C ALA A 542 20.98 37.29 4.94
N GLY A 543 21.96 38.18 5.02
CA GLY A 543 21.81 39.49 5.68
C GLY A 543 22.18 39.52 7.16
N GLY A 544 22.64 38.40 7.74
CA GLY A 544 23.19 38.36 9.11
C GLY A 544 22.15 38.21 10.21
N VAL A 545 20.89 37.93 9.86
CA VAL A 545 19.78 37.78 10.82
C VAL A 545 19.88 36.41 11.49
N LYS A 546 19.83 36.39 12.84
CA LYS A 546 19.76 35.14 13.59
C LYS A 546 18.34 34.59 13.62
N ARG A 547 18.18 33.32 13.27
CA ARG A 547 16.92 32.56 13.38
C ARG A 547 17.12 31.36 14.31
N THR A 548 16.10 31.03 15.09
CA THR A 548 16.09 29.79 15.89
C THR A 548 15.45 28.67 15.08
N LEU A 549 16.08 27.51 15.02
CA LEU A 549 15.49 26.30 14.45
C LEU A 549 14.78 25.51 15.53
N GLU A 550 13.71 24.79 15.20
CA GLU A 550 13.14 23.80 16.11
C GLU A 550 13.97 22.51 16.11
N MET A 551 15.23 22.66 16.49
CA MET A 551 16.22 21.60 16.65
C MET A 551 16.94 21.84 17.97
N ILE A 552 16.88 20.87 18.88
CA ILE A 552 17.60 20.95 20.16
C ILE A 552 19.11 20.88 19.87
N THR A 553 19.87 21.80 20.47
CA THR A 553 21.33 21.84 20.28
C THR A 553 21.97 20.55 20.83
N PRO A 554 22.88 19.89 20.08
CA PRO A 554 23.55 18.67 20.55
C PRO A 554 24.45 18.93 21.78
N LEU A 555 24.71 20.20 22.11
CA LEU A 555 25.38 20.64 23.34
C LEU A 555 24.47 20.62 24.58
N CYS A 556 23.21 20.20 24.45
CA CYS A 556 22.28 20.12 25.57
C CYS A 556 22.41 18.78 26.29
N GLU A 557 23.18 18.75 27.38
CA GLU A 557 23.32 17.57 28.24
C GLU A 557 21.98 17.06 28.77
N ALA A 558 21.10 17.96 29.22
CA ALA A 558 19.79 17.58 29.74
C ALA A 558 18.91 16.89 28.68
N ALA A 559 19.03 17.27 27.40
CA ALA A 559 18.34 16.59 26.30
C ALA A 559 18.95 15.21 26.06
N CYS A 560 20.28 15.12 25.99
CA CYS A 560 20.99 13.86 25.77
C CYS A 560 20.66 12.84 26.85
N GLU A 561 20.69 13.24 28.11
CA GLU A 561 20.32 12.38 29.23
C GLU A 561 18.85 11.95 29.18
N ALA A 562 17.94 12.84 28.76
CA ALA A 562 16.52 12.53 28.66
C ALA A 562 16.23 11.55 27.50
N ASP A 563 16.80 11.80 26.32
CA ASP A 563 16.70 10.91 25.15
C ASP A 563 17.32 9.55 25.45
N SER A 564 18.54 9.52 26.01
CA SER A 564 19.21 8.29 26.45
C SER A 564 18.37 7.48 27.43
N ARG A 565 17.69 8.11 28.39
CA ARG A 565 16.79 7.41 29.33
C ARG A 565 15.58 6.83 28.62
N ALA A 566 14.95 7.59 27.72
CA ALA A 566 13.78 7.14 26.99
C ALA A 566 14.11 6.00 26.02
N PHE A 567 15.21 6.12 25.29
CA PHE A 567 15.69 5.07 24.41
C PHE A 567 16.11 3.81 25.19
N ALA A 568 16.80 3.96 26.33
CA ALA A 568 17.09 2.83 27.21
C ALA A 568 15.81 2.15 27.72
N ALA A 569 14.78 2.92 28.10
CA ALA A 569 13.49 2.37 28.50
C ALA A 569 12.81 1.57 27.37
N LEU A 570 12.84 2.08 26.13
CA LEU A 570 12.34 1.37 24.95
C LEU A 570 13.08 0.04 24.75
N LEU A 571 14.41 0.06 24.76
CA LEU A 571 15.22 -1.15 24.50
C LEU A 571 15.09 -2.17 25.63
N ARG A 572 14.97 -1.71 26.89
CA ARG A 572 14.65 -2.58 28.03
C ARG A 572 13.29 -3.25 27.86
N HIS A 573 12.26 -2.48 27.49
CA HIS A 573 10.93 -3.01 27.22
C HIS A 573 10.97 -4.08 26.13
N LEU A 574 11.69 -3.83 25.03
CA LEU A 574 11.88 -4.82 23.96
C LEU A 574 12.62 -6.09 24.44
N ALA A 575 13.64 -5.97 25.29
CA ALA A 575 14.28 -7.15 25.89
C ALA A 575 13.30 -7.99 26.69
N GLU A 576 12.40 -7.35 27.44
CA GLU A 576 11.40 -8.01 28.27
C GLU A 576 10.31 -8.70 27.43
N VAL A 577 9.77 -8.02 26.42
CA VAL A 577 8.58 -8.51 25.68
C VAL A 577 8.89 -9.21 24.35
N ASP A 578 10.10 -9.07 23.80
CA ASP A 578 10.44 -9.54 22.45
C ASP A 578 11.67 -10.44 22.34
N SER A 579 12.54 -10.52 23.36
CA SER A 579 13.79 -11.29 23.29
C SER A 579 13.62 -12.76 22.88
N GLN A 580 12.50 -13.40 23.26
CA GLN A 580 12.18 -14.77 22.89
C GLN A 580 11.56 -14.90 21.48
N HIS A 581 10.90 -13.84 21.00
CA HIS A 581 10.16 -13.85 19.74
C HIS A 581 11.03 -13.39 18.57
N GLN A 582 11.93 -12.44 18.82
CA GLN A 582 12.79 -11.79 17.82
C GLN A 582 11.97 -11.18 16.69
N THR A 583 10.86 -10.52 17.04
CA THR A 583 10.02 -9.80 16.09
C THR A 583 10.74 -8.55 15.60
N VAL A 584 11.35 -7.79 16.52
CA VAL A 584 12.22 -6.66 16.19
C VAL A 584 13.60 -7.18 15.85
N LEU A 585 14.13 -6.78 14.69
CA LEU A 585 15.42 -7.22 14.16
C LEU A 585 16.53 -6.21 14.38
N MET A 586 16.21 -4.93 14.27
CA MET A 586 17.14 -3.81 14.41
C MET A 586 16.39 -2.57 14.93
N VAL A 587 17.12 -1.59 15.44
CA VAL A 587 16.57 -0.27 15.81
C VAL A 587 17.43 0.84 15.22
N GLN A 588 16.80 1.78 14.52
CA GLN A 588 17.44 3.02 14.10
C GLN A 588 17.51 3.99 15.30
N VAL A 589 18.63 4.65 15.52
CA VAL A 589 18.83 5.65 16.58
C VAL A 589 18.78 7.03 15.96
N GLN A 590 17.71 7.78 16.26
CA GLN A 590 17.36 9.05 15.59
C GLN A 590 16.95 8.85 14.12
N ASN A 591 16.64 9.95 13.42
CA ASN A 591 16.37 9.95 11.98
C ASN A 591 16.93 11.19 11.30
N GLU A 592 17.73 11.00 10.24
CA GLU A 592 18.29 12.05 9.39
C GLU A 592 18.81 13.26 10.19
N THR A 593 19.81 13.03 11.04
CA THR A 593 20.37 14.06 11.91
C THR A 593 21.16 15.11 11.12
N GLY A 594 21.18 16.36 11.60
CA GLY A 594 22.00 17.44 11.03
C GLY A 594 21.33 18.81 11.17
N VAL A 595 22.05 19.88 10.83
CA VAL A 595 21.54 21.26 10.87
C VAL A 595 21.19 21.76 9.48
N LEU A 596 19.99 22.33 9.32
CA LEU A 596 19.53 22.98 8.09
C LEU A 596 19.52 24.50 8.21
N GLY A 597 19.73 25.21 7.10
CA GLY A 597 19.72 26.67 7.01
C GLY A 597 21.05 27.38 7.30
N ASP A 598 22.04 26.68 7.86
CA ASP A 598 23.43 27.15 8.05
C ASP A 598 24.34 25.92 8.24
N SER A 599 25.65 26.09 8.12
CA SER A 599 26.64 25.01 8.28
C SER A 599 26.82 24.57 9.73
N ARG A 600 26.43 25.37 10.73
CA ARG A 600 26.46 24.98 12.15
C ARG A 600 25.51 25.78 13.04
N ASP A 601 25.39 25.35 14.29
CA ASP A 601 24.79 26.15 15.37
C ASP A 601 25.65 27.40 15.65
N ARG A 602 25.06 28.58 15.48
CA ARG A 602 25.59 29.93 15.71
C ARG A 602 25.19 30.52 17.07
N SER A 603 24.58 29.72 17.95
CA SER A 603 24.29 30.12 19.32
C SER A 603 25.58 30.46 20.07
N ASN A 604 25.48 31.30 21.11
CA ASN A 604 26.66 31.71 21.89
C ASN A 604 27.41 30.52 22.51
N ARG A 605 26.67 29.46 22.91
CA ARG A 605 27.27 28.22 23.42
C ARG A 605 28.06 27.47 22.35
N ALA A 606 27.53 27.40 21.13
CA ALA A 606 28.18 26.69 20.04
C ALA A 606 29.38 27.48 19.53
N ASN A 607 29.31 28.81 19.46
CA ASN A 607 30.48 29.66 19.17
C ASN A 607 31.60 29.48 20.20
N LYS A 608 31.26 29.35 21.48
CA LYS A 608 32.24 29.07 22.53
C LYS A 608 32.88 27.69 22.34
N ALA A 609 32.06 26.65 22.13
CA ALA A 609 32.55 25.29 21.92
C ALA A 609 33.39 25.15 20.63
N PHE A 610 33.04 25.87 19.56
CA PHE A 610 33.80 25.89 18.31
C PHE A 610 35.18 26.55 18.45
N ALA A 611 35.34 27.48 19.39
CA ALA A 611 36.62 28.14 19.68
C ALA A 611 37.59 27.24 20.47
N GLU A 612 37.08 26.17 21.09
CA GLU A 612 37.92 25.15 21.74
C GLU A 612 38.63 24.27 20.69
N PRO A 613 39.79 23.68 21.02
CA PRO A 613 40.50 22.80 20.09
C PRO A 613 39.73 21.52 19.79
N VAL A 614 40.06 20.90 18.65
CA VAL A 614 39.58 19.55 18.30
C VAL A 614 39.99 18.57 19.41
N PRO A 615 39.09 17.71 19.92
CA PRO A 615 39.41 16.75 20.96
C PRO A 615 40.61 15.87 20.61
N SER A 616 41.52 15.68 21.58
CA SER A 616 42.79 14.99 21.36
C SER A 616 42.64 13.51 21.03
N ASP A 617 41.59 12.88 21.53
CA ASP A 617 41.20 11.50 21.26
C ASP A 617 40.69 11.32 19.83
N LEU A 618 39.83 12.22 19.34
CA LEU A 618 39.40 12.26 17.94
C LEU A 618 40.59 12.46 17.00
N LEU A 619 41.48 13.41 17.29
CA LEU A 619 42.71 13.64 16.53
C LEU A 619 43.57 12.37 16.46
N GLN A 620 43.80 11.74 17.62
CA GLN A 620 44.60 10.53 17.70
C GLN A 620 43.98 9.38 16.92
N TYR A 621 42.65 9.19 17.01
CA TYR A 621 41.92 8.19 16.24
C TYR A 621 42.08 8.40 14.73
N LEU A 622 41.77 9.60 14.24
CA LEU A 622 41.83 9.95 12.82
C LEU A 622 43.24 9.81 12.24
N SER A 623 44.29 10.02 13.06
CA SER A 623 45.69 9.82 12.65
C SER A 623 46.12 8.35 12.49
N ARG A 624 45.36 7.41 13.08
CA ARG A 624 45.70 5.97 13.12
C ARG A 624 44.89 5.12 12.16
N VAL A 625 43.65 5.52 11.86
CA VAL A 625 42.77 4.73 11.01
C VAL A 625 43.00 5.02 9.53
N VAL A 626 42.73 4.03 8.69
CA VAL A 626 42.63 4.25 7.24
C VAL A 626 41.31 4.96 6.99
N THR A 627 41.34 6.29 6.84
CA THR A 627 40.13 7.10 6.64
C THR A 627 39.46 6.86 5.29
N HIS A 628 38.18 7.20 5.22
CA HIS A 628 37.33 7.05 4.04
C HIS A 628 37.88 7.88 2.87
N SER A 629 37.74 7.39 1.64
CA SER A 629 38.24 8.05 0.43
C SER A 629 37.73 9.49 0.28
N ARG A 630 36.46 9.74 0.58
CA ARG A 630 35.85 11.09 0.60
C ARG A 630 36.37 11.96 1.74
N PHE A 631 36.69 11.39 2.90
CA PHE A 631 37.31 12.12 4.02
C PHE A 631 38.72 12.59 3.64
N LYS A 632 39.54 11.69 3.06
CA LYS A 632 40.91 11.99 2.59
C LYS A 632 40.96 13.10 1.53
N LYS A 633 39.91 13.25 0.72
CA LYS A 633 39.82 14.34 -0.26
C LYS A 633 39.72 15.72 0.40
N ARG A 634 39.12 15.80 1.60
CA ARG A 634 39.02 17.05 2.37
C ARG A 634 40.26 17.32 3.22
N ILE A 635 40.88 16.27 3.75
CA ILE A 635 42.07 16.38 4.61
C ILE A 635 43.15 15.41 4.14
N SER A 636 44.26 15.95 3.63
CA SER A 636 45.36 15.14 3.11
C SER A 636 46.23 14.50 4.20
N SER A 637 46.34 15.13 5.38
CA SER A 637 47.09 14.59 6.52
C SER A 637 46.51 15.04 7.86
N VAL A 638 46.27 14.10 8.76
CA VAL A 638 45.81 14.38 10.13
C VAL A 638 47.02 14.36 11.09
N PRO A 639 47.29 15.43 11.85
CA PRO A 639 48.37 15.44 12.83
C PRO A 639 48.08 14.47 13.98
N SER A 640 49.09 13.74 14.45
CA SER A 640 48.96 12.75 15.52
C SER A 640 48.97 13.33 16.94
N SER A 641 49.32 14.61 17.09
CA SER A 641 49.41 15.32 18.38
C SER A 641 49.37 16.84 18.21
N GLY A 642 49.28 17.57 19.32
CA GLY A 642 49.22 19.03 19.38
C GLY A 642 47.80 19.57 19.52
N THR A 643 47.70 20.89 19.71
CA THR A 643 46.44 21.61 19.84
C THR A 643 46.08 22.27 18.52
N HIS A 644 45.00 21.80 17.89
CA HIS A 644 44.53 22.28 16.59
C HIS A 644 43.10 22.79 16.72
N SER A 645 42.79 23.93 16.10
CA SER A 645 41.40 24.39 15.98
C SER A 645 40.68 23.61 14.88
N TRP A 646 39.34 23.67 14.88
CA TRP A 646 38.54 23.08 13.80
C TRP A 646 38.95 23.63 12.44
N GLU A 647 39.16 24.94 12.33
CA GLU A 647 39.58 25.59 11.07
C GLU A 647 41.00 25.24 10.65
N SER A 648 41.95 25.06 11.58
CA SER A 648 43.31 24.67 11.21
C SER A 648 43.39 23.23 10.70
N LEU A 649 42.49 22.36 11.16
CA LEU A 649 42.46 20.94 10.77
C LEU A 649 41.61 20.67 9.52
N PHE A 650 40.40 21.22 9.47
CA PHE A 650 39.41 20.92 8.43
C PHE A 650 39.32 22.01 7.35
N GLY A 651 40.12 23.08 7.47
CA GLY A 651 40.07 24.26 6.61
C GLY A 651 39.05 25.30 7.09
N SER A 652 39.16 26.53 6.61
CA SER A 652 38.27 27.62 7.01
C SER A 652 36.84 27.47 6.45
N GLY A 653 35.86 27.99 7.20
CA GLY A 653 34.47 28.06 6.76
C GLY A 653 33.68 26.76 6.92
N THR A 654 32.83 26.44 5.93
CA THR A 654 31.79 25.40 6.07
C THR A 654 32.31 23.99 6.32
N ALA A 655 33.52 23.65 5.88
CA ALA A 655 34.11 22.34 6.12
C ALA A 655 34.44 22.10 7.61
N ALA A 656 35.02 23.09 8.29
CA ALA A 656 35.24 23.04 9.74
C ALA A 656 33.93 23.11 10.52
N ASP A 657 32.99 23.96 10.10
CA ASP A 657 31.67 24.06 10.70
C ASP A 657 30.94 22.69 10.67
N GLU A 658 30.97 22.00 9.53
CA GLU A 658 30.34 20.69 9.36
C GLU A 658 31.04 19.60 10.17
N ALA A 659 32.38 19.54 10.15
CA ALA A 659 33.13 18.56 10.95
C ALA A 659 32.86 18.74 12.46
N PHE A 660 32.76 19.98 12.92
CA PHE A 660 32.36 20.30 14.29
C PHE A 660 30.94 19.80 14.60
N MET A 661 29.97 20.08 13.71
CA MET A 661 28.61 19.58 13.91
C MET A 661 28.54 18.06 13.87
N ALA A 662 29.26 17.41 12.95
CA ALA A 662 29.36 15.96 12.87
C ALA A 662 29.88 15.39 14.20
N HIS A 663 30.91 15.99 14.79
CA HIS A 663 31.43 15.56 16.08
C HIS A 663 30.39 15.71 17.20
N LEU A 664 29.71 16.85 17.30
CA LEU A 664 28.72 17.06 18.37
C LEU A 664 27.50 16.13 18.23
N ILE A 665 26.94 16.04 17.02
CA ILE A 665 25.74 15.24 16.76
C ILE A 665 26.06 13.75 16.94
N SER A 666 27.15 13.25 16.37
CA SER A 666 27.52 11.84 16.52
C SER A 666 27.87 11.48 17.96
N SER A 667 28.45 12.40 18.76
CA SER A 667 28.68 12.16 20.20
C SER A 667 27.36 12.03 20.97
N TYR A 668 26.36 12.86 20.63
CA TYR A 668 25.01 12.76 21.19
C TYR A 668 24.37 11.42 20.84
N VAL A 669 24.33 11.08 19.54
CA VAL A 669 23.75 9.82 19.05
C VAL A 669 24.47 8.62 19.65
N GLY A 670 25.81 8.67 19.76
CA GLY A 670 26.62 7.62 20.36
C GLY A 670 26.26 7.33 21.81
N ARG A 671 25.97 8.36 22.60
CA ARG A 671 25.51 8.21 24.00
C ARG A 671 24.10 7.63 24.09
N VAL A 672 23.18 8.04 23.20
CA VAL A 672 21.84 7.45 23.11
C VAL A 672 21.94 5.96 22.74
N ALA A 673 22.69 5.65 21.68
CA ALA A 673 22.94 4.28 21.23
C ALA A 673 23.55 3.42 22.34
N ALA A 674 24.58 3.92 23.04
CA ALA A 674 25.21 3.20 24.15
C ALA A 674 24.25 2.90 25.30
N ALA A 675 23.36 3.84 25.64
CA ALA A 675 22.34 3.64 26.67
C ALA A 675 21.35 2.53 26.30
N GLY A 676 20.86 2.50 25.05
CA GLY A 676 19.97 1.43 24.58
C GLY A 676 20.67 0.08 24.44
N LYS A 677 21.89 0.06 23.90
CA LYS A 677 22.70 -1.15 23.71
C LYS A 677 23.00 -1.87 25.03
N ALA A 678 23.12 -1.12 26.13
CA ALA A 678 23.33 -1.65 27.46
C ALA A 678 22.12 -2.44 28.00
N GLU A 679 20.90 -2.11 27.54
CA GLU A 679 19.66 -2.76 27.94
C GLU A 679 19.32 -3.95 27.04
N TYR A 680 19.49 -3.79 25.72
CA TYR A 680 19.27 -4.86 24.75
C TYR A 680 20.27 -4.79 23.59
N PRO A 681 21.21 -5.75 23.45
CA PRO A 681 22.30 -5.68 22.49
C PRO A 681 21.91 -6.04 21.03
N ILE A 682 20.70 -5.69 20.61
CA ILE A 682 20.21 -5.82 19.23
C ILE A 682 20.99 -4.88 18.28
N PRO A 683 21.09 -5.16 16.96
CA PRO A 683 21.72 -4.25 16.02
C PRO A 683 21.09 -2.86 16.02
N LEU A 684 21.94 -1.84 16.12
CA LEU A 684 21.59 -0.44 16.07
C LEU A 684 22.25 0.21 14.86
N TYR A 685 21.56 1.15 14.23
CA TYR A 685 22.12 1.96 13.15
C TYR A 685 21.59 3.40 13.19
N THR A 686 22.14 4.29 12.39
CA THR A 686 21.52 5.59 12.06
C THR A 686 21.49 5.75 10.55
N ASN A 687 20.46 6.42 10.04
CA ASN A 687 20.35 6.76 8.62
C ASN A 687 20.95 8.14 8.31
N THR A 688 21.02 8.46 7.01
CA THR A 688 21.73 9.63 6.48
C THR A 688 20.97 10.25 5.33
N TRP A 689 20.49 11.48 5.55
CA TRP A 689 20.15 12.39 4.47
C TRP A 689 21.44 12.82 3.74
N LEU A 690 21.65 12.26 2.55
CA LEU A 690 22.87 12.45 1.78
C LEU A 690 22.99 13.86 1.14
N ASN A 691 24.22 14.34 1.00
CA ASN A 691 24.56 15.49 0.18
C ASN A 691 24.72 15.14 -1.31
N ILE A 692 24.68 16.14 -2.19
CA ILE A 692 24.97 15.99 -3.63
C ILE A 692 26.07 16.98 -4.00
N GLU A 693 27.29 16.51 -4.26
CA GLU A 693 28.44 17.40 -4.53
C GLU A 693 28.47 17.89 -5.99
N GLY A 694 27.69 17.29 -6.89
CA GLY A 694 27.60 17.74 -8.28
C GLY A 694 26.56 17.01 -9.12
N GLN A 695 26.25 17.57 -10.28
CA GLN A 695 25.21 17.05 -11.20
C GLN A 695 25.54 15.65 -11.75
N SER A 696 26.81 15.24 -11.72
CA SER A 696 27.26 13.89 -12.08
C SER A 696 26.91 12.81 -11.05
N GLU A 697 26.56 13.21 -9.82
CA GLU A 697 26.16 12.29 -8.75
C GLU A 697 24.64 12.03 -8.73
N LEU A 698 23.88 12.70 -9.60
CA LEU A 698 22.43 12.54 -9.75
C LEU A 698 22.10 11.41 -10.72
N ASP A 699 21.16 10.55 -10.33
CA ASP A 699 20.74 9.39 -11.12
C ASP A 699 19.47 9.66 -11.97
N PHE A 700 19.09 10.94 -12.19
CA PHE A 700 17.94 11.33 -13.01
C PHE A 700 18.33 12.18 -14.24
N GLY A 701 17.79 11.81 -15.40
CA GLY A 701 18.01 12.49 -16.70
C GLY A 701 17.25 13.81 -16.90
N GLY A 702 16.49 14.28 -15.91
CA GLY A 702 15.63 15.45 -16.04
C GLY A 702 15.91 16.52 -14.99
N GLY A 703 16.76 17.49 -15.33
CA GLY A 703 16.74 18.92 -14.93
C GLY A 703 16.42 19.39 -13.50
N ALA A 704 16.17 18.54 -12.50
CA ALA A 704 15.79 18.97 -11.16
C ALA A 704 16.99 19.65 -10.46
N PRO A 705 16.78 20.78 -9.76
CA PRO A 705 17.89 21.50 -9.14
C PRO A 705 18.55 20.67 -8.04
N VAL A 706 19.89 20.69 -7.98
CA VAL A 706 20.72 19.96 -7.00
C VAL A 706 20.26 20.15 -5.54
N VAL A 707 19.66 21.30 -5.23
CA VAL A 707 19.06 21.63 -3.92
C VAL A 707 17.96 20.65 -3.49
N VAL A 708 17.18 20.09 -4.43
CA VAL A 708 16.02 19.24 -4.14
C VAL A 708 16.44 17.87 -3.59
N GLY A 709 17.63 17.39 -3.94
CA GLY A 709 18.16 16.12 -3.43
C GLY A 709 19.16 16.26 -2.28
N GLY A 710 19.27 17.45 -1.67
CA GLY A 710 20.18 17.73 -0.55
C GLY A 710 21.18 18.87 -0.83
N GLY A 711 21.52 19.17 -2.09
CA GLY A 711 22.47 20.24 -2.38
C GLY A 711 23.94 19.90 -2.04
N ASP A 712 24.85 20.80 -2.42
CA ASP A 712 26.30 20.63 -2.27
C ASP A 712 26.89 21.28 -1.01
N LYS A 713 26.16 22.21 -0.39
CA LYS A 713 26.62 23.00 0.76
C LYS A 713 26.00 22.51 2.09
N PRO A 714 26.81 22.35 3.16
CA PRO A 714 26.27 22.08 4.49
C PRO A 714 25.26 23.15 4.90
N GLY A 715 24.10 22.71 5.41
CA GLY A 715 22.96 23.56 5.71
C GLY A 715 21.90 23.58 4.60
N ILE A 716 22.25 23.20 3.36
CA ILE A 716 21.26 22.82 2.34
C ILE A 716 20.86 21.36 2.55
N TYR A 717 21.84 20.48 2.72
CA TYR A 717 21.64 19.18 3.36
C TYR A 717 21.90 19.32 4.86
N PRO A 718 21.39 18.40 5.70
CA PRO A 718 21.60 18.46 7.14
C PRO A 718 23.10 18.38 7.50
N SER A 719 23.69 19.53 7.85
CA SER A 719 25.10 19.64 8.21
C SER A 719 25.42 18.81 9.45
N GLY A 720 26.42 17.95 9.35
CA GLY A 720 26.86 17.07 10.43
C GLY A 720 26.23 15.67 10.42
N GLY A 721 25.32 15.36 9.49
CA GLY A 721 24.82 14.00 9.28
C GLY A 721 25.94 13.02 8.84
N PRO A 722 25.70 11.69 8.85
CA PRO A 722 26.72 10.67 8.55
C PRO A 722 27.10 10.56 7.05
N CYS A 723 27.34 11.68 6.36
CA CYS A 723 27.76 11.68 4.97
C CYS A 723 29.20 11.11 4.79
N PRO A 724 29.54 10.52 3.63
CA PRO A 724 30.82 9.84 3.39
C PRO A 724 32.09 10.61 3.76
N HIS A 725 32.06 11.93 3.67
CA HIS A 725 33.20 12.80 3.97
C HIS A 725 33.39 13.12 5.46
N VAL A 726 32.44 12.74 6.33
CA VAL A 726 32.55 12.84 7.80
C VAL A 726 32.34 11.50 8.52
N LEU A 727 32.19 10.38 7.80
CA LEU A 727 31.95 9.04 8.38
C LEU A 727 32.99 8.64 9.42
N ASP A 728 34.26 9.01 9.26
CA ASP A 728 35.32 8.66 10.22
C ASP A 728 35.10 9.31 11.60
N ILE A 729 34.52 10.52 11.65
CA ILE A 729 34.12 11.19 12.90
C ILE A 729 32.95 10.44 13.55
N TRP A 730 31.96 10.05 12.74
CA TRP A 730 30.82 9.26 13.20
C TRP A 730 31.25 7.92 13.79
N ARG A 731 32.11 7.17 13.10
CA ARG A 731 32.64 5.88 13.59
C ARG A 731 33.36 6.00 14.93
N PHE A 732 34.11 7.09 15.14
CA PHE A 732 34.77 7.36 16.42
C PHE A 732 33.76 7.55 17.55
N ASN A 733 32.75 8.39 17.32
CA ASN A 733 31.79 8.79 18.34
C ASN A 733 30.64 7.80 18.57
N THR A 734 30.43 6.83 17.66
CA THR A 734 29.28 5.90 17.72
C THR A 734 29.67 4.41 17.78
N PRO A 735 30.57 3.99 18.69
CA PRO A 735 31.02 2.59 18.76
C PRO A 735 29.91 1.58 19.12
N SER A 736 28.74 2.04 19.57
CA SER A 736 27.56 1.21 19.86
C SER A 736 26.59 1.06 18.68
N LEU A 737 26.82 1.76 17.56
CA LEU A 737 26.12 1.50 16.29
C LEU A 737 26.88 0.43 15.51
N ASP A 738 26.14 -0.51 14.91
CA ASP A 738 26.71 -1.59 14.11
C ASP A 738 26.94 -1.19 12.65
N LEU A 739 26.19 -0.20 12.16
CA LEU A 739 26.37 0.37 10.82
C LEU A 739 25.85 1.81 10.70
N LEU A 740 26.35 2.50 9.68
CA LEU A 740 25.87 3.80 9.21
C LEU A 740 25.19 3.58 7.86
N ALA A 741 23.96 4.07 7.70
CA ALA A 741 23.11 3.76 6.56
C ALA A 741 22.78 4.99 5.70
N PRO A 742 22.72 4.88 4.36
CA PRO A 742 22.27 5.95 3.47
C PRO A 742 20.78 5.91 3.14
N ASP A 743 20.14 7.07 3.08
CA ASP A 743 18.81 7.25 2.48
C ASP A 743 18.98 7.61 0.99
N LEU A 744 18.61 6.68 0.11
CA LEU A 744 19.08 6.65 -1.28
C LEU A 744 17.96 6.91 -2.30
N TYR A 745 17.61 8.19 -2.46
CA TYR A 745 16.53 8.63 -3.34
C TYR A 745 16.97 9.13 -4.72
N PHE A 746 18.13 9.78 -4.78
CA PHE A 746 18.50 10.69 -5.88
C PHE A 746 19.87 10.41 -6.49
N HIS A 747 20.74 9.79 -5.72
CA HIS A 747 22.16 9.64 -6.03
C HIS A 747 22.41 8.46 -6.95
N ASP A 748 23.56 8.49 -7.65
CA ASP A 748 24.07 7.32 -8.35
C ASP A 748 24.18 6.14 -7.38
N TYR A 749 23.32 5.15 -7.61
CA TYR A 749 23.03 4.12 -6.63
C TYR A 749 24.27 3.27 -6.31
N GLU A 750 25.07 2.96 -7.33
CA GLU A 750 26.29 2.18 -7.16
C GLU A 750 27.37 2.96 -6.39
N THR A 751 27.57 4.24 -6.71
CA THR A 751 28.53 5.09 -6.02
C THR A 751 28.23 5.17 -4.54
N VAL A 752 26.95 5.33 -4.15
CA VAL A 752 26.58 5.35 -2.74
C VAL A 752 26.78 3.98 -2.08
N CYS A 753 26.38 2.88 -2.71
CA CYS A 753 26.64 1.53 -2.19
C CYS A 753 28.13 1.31 -1.92
N ARG A 754 29.01 1.79 -2.82
CA ARG A 754 30.46 1.72 -2.67
C ARG A 754 30.98 2.57 -1.51
N ASN A 755 30.53 3.82 -1.39
CA ASN A 755 30.93 4.69 -0.27
C ASN A 755 30.53 4.06 1.08
N TYR A 756 29.31 3.54 1.20
CA TYR A 756 28.80 2.97 2.46
C TYR A 756 29.26 1.54 2.73
N THR A 757 29.99 0.90 1.82
CA THR A 757 30.67 -0.38 2.08
C THR A 757 32.17 -0.22 2.26
N GLU A 758 32.71 0.96 1.98
CA GLU A 758 34.12 1.27 2.22
C GLU A 758 34.48 1.06 3.69
N GLN A 759 35.72 0.64 3.95
CA GLN A 759 36.22 0.34 5.29
C GLN A 759 35.36 -0.70 6.05
N GLY A 760 34.64 -1.58 5.34
CA GLY A 760 33.92 -2.72 5.91
C GLY A 760 32.61 -2.42 6.62
N ASN A 761 32.00 -1.23 6.41
CA ASN A 761 30.66 -0.94 6.92
C ASN A 761 29.62 -1.87 6.26
N THR A 762 28.71 -2.41 7.06
CA THR A 762 27.66 -3.30 6.54
C THR A 762 26.60 -2.45 5.86
N LEU A 763 26.25 -2.76 4.61
CA LEU A 763 25.28 -1.99 3.86
C LEU A 763 23.86 -2.32 4.31
N PHE A 764 23.09 -1.28 4.62
CA PHE A 764 21.64 -1.33 4.76
C PHE A 764 21.08 -0.03 4.17
N ILE A 765 20.09 -0.12 3.29
CA ILE A 765 19.46 1.05 2.67
C ILE A 765 18.04 1.15 3.25
N PRO A 766 17.85 1.88 4.36
CA PRO A 766 16.57 1.99 5.08
C PRO A 766 15.51 2.75 4.28
N GLU A 767 15.95 3.70 3.45
CA GLU A 767 15.06 4.48 2.60
C GLU A 767 15.56 4.50 1.15
N GLN A 768 14.64 4.27 0.20
CA GLN A 768 14.85 4.50 -1.22
C GLN A 768 13.50 4.75 -1.94
N ARG A 769 13.57 5.01 -3.24
CA ARG A 769 12.37 5.17 -4.08
C ARG A 769 11.53 3.88 -4.11
N ARG A 770 10.21 4.06 -4.10
CA ARG A 770 9.19 2.99 -4.19
C ARG A 770 8.73 2.62 -5.59
N ASP A 771 9.17 3.35 -6.61
CA ASP A 771 8.80 3.12 -7.99
C ASP A 771 9.65 2.02 -8.66
N GLU A 772 9.33 1.67 -9.91
CA GLU A 772 10.03 0.62 -10.65
C GLU A 772 11.54 0.89 -10.76
N TYR A 773 11.92 2.16 -10.80
CA TYR A 773 13.31 2.58 -10.84
C TYR A 773 14.07 2.18 -9.56
N GLY A 774 13.49 2.41 -8.38
CA GLY A 774 14.04 1.95 -7.10
C GLY A 774 13.99 0.42 -6.97
N ALA A 775 12.90 -0.21 -7.44
CA ALA A 775 12.73 -1.65 -7.40
C ALA A 775 13.83 -2.40 -8.16
N ARG A 776 14.26 -1.92 -9.34
CA ARG A 776 15.36 -2.53 -10.10
C ARG A 776 16.71 -2.47 -9.38
N ARG A 777 16.96 -1.45 -8.58
CA ARG A 777 18.26 -1.21 -7.93
C ARG A 777 18.55 -2.14 -6.76
N VAL A 778 17.53 -2.79 -6.19
CA VAL A 778 17.71 -3.73 -5.07
C VAL A 778 18.62 -4.91 -5.44
N TRP A 779 18.58 -5.34 -6.70
CA TRP A 779 19.43 -6.41 -7.20
C TRP A 779 20.91 -6.10 -7.02
N LEU A 780 21.33 -4.87 -7.35
CA LEU A 780 22.71 -4.42 -7.18
C LEU A 780 23.09 -4.40 -5.70
N SER A 781 22.25 -3.83 -4.82
CA SER A 781 22.58 -3.72 -3.39
C SER A 781 22.67 -5.10 -2.72
N TYR A 782 21.74 -6.02 -2.97
CA TYR A 782 21.79 -7.36 -2.38
C TYR A 782 22.95 -8.20 -2.94
N ALA A 783 23.03 -8.36 -4.26
CA ALA A 783 23.94 -9.34 -4.83
C ALA A 783 25.38 -8.84 -4.92
N THR A 784 25.61 -7.58 -5.31
CA THR A 784 26.98 -7.03 -5.45
C THR A 784 27.55 -6.52 -4.14
N TYR A 785 26.74 -5.79 -3.36
CA TYR A 785 27.20 -5.10 -2.15
C TYR A 785 26.82 -5.82 -0.85
N GLY A 786 26.06 -6.91 -0.91
CA GLY A 786 25.71 -7.71 0.27
C GLY A 786 24.86 -6.95 1.28
N ALA A 787 23.97 -6.08 0.81
CA ALA A 787 23.08 -5.33 1.69
C ALA A 787 22.21 -6.25 2.56
N LEU A 788 22.03 -5.87 3.83
CA LEU A 788 21.08 -6.55 4.72
C LEU A 788 19.63 -6.36 4.26
N GLY A 789 19.36 -5.26 3.57
CA GLY A 789 18.05 -4.87 3.09
C GLY A 789 18.13 -3.58 2.25
N ALA A 790 17.19 -3.40 1.33
CA ALA A 790 16.93 -2.16 0.61
C ALA A 790 15.44 -1.86 0.65
N SER A 791 15.06 -0.81 1.37
CA SER A 791 13.71 -0.57 1.86
C SER A 791 13.08 0.64 1.17
N PRO A 792 12.07 0.44 0.32
CA PRO A 792 11.35 1.57 -0.27
C PRO A 792 10.50 2.30 0.77
N PHE A 793 10.55 3.63 0.77
CA PHE A 793 9.78 4.47 1.69
C PHE A 793 8.32 4.66 1.25
N GLY A 794 7.41 4.71 2.23
CA GLY A 794 5.96 4.84 2.01
C GLY A 794 5.36 3.60 1.37
N ILE A 795 5.83 2.42 1.80
CA ILE A 795 5.50 1.12 1.20
C ILE A 795 4.02 0.75 1.39
N ASP A 796 3.40 1.22 2.46
CA ASP A 796 1.99 1.05 2.82
C ASP A 796 1.01 1.70 1.82
N THR A 797 1.52 2.41 0.81
CA THR A 797 0.71 2.92 -0.31
C THR A 797 1.20 2.49 -1.69
N GLY A 798 2.06 1.46 -1.82
CA GLY A 798 2.58 1.01 -3.12
C GLY A 798 3.55 -0.19 -3.10
N SER A 799 3.20 -1.28 -2.40
CA SER A 799 4.06 -2.47 -2.22
C SER A 799 4.13 -3.44 -3.41
N ASP A 800 3.18 -3.37 -4.34
CA ASP A 800 3.07 -4.29 -5.47
C ASP A 800 4.25 -4.18 -6.45
N ILE A 801 4.81 -2.98 -6.59
CA ILE A 801 5.93 -2.68 -7.47
C ILE A 801 7.17 -3.49 -7.06
N ILE A 802 7.58 -3.41 -5.80
CA ILE A 802 8.75 -4.12 -5.28
C ILE A 802 8.47 -5.61 -5.06
N GLY A 803 7.21 -5.98 -4.79
CA GLY A 803 6.85 -7.35 -4.44
C GLY A 803 7.22 -8.40 -5.50
N ARG A 804 7.27 -8.01 -6.77
CA ARG A 804 7.75 -8.88 -7.86
C ARG A 804 9.23 -9.25 -7.71
N GLU A 805 10.07 -8.30 -7.29
CA GLU A 805 11.50 -8.53 -7.10
C GLU A 805 11.76 -9.28 -5.79
N PHE A 806 11.03 -8.93 -4.73
CA PHE A 806 11.11 -9.61 -3.43
C PHE A 806 10.67 -11.07 -3.51
N LYS A 807 9.67 -11.39 -4.33
CA LYS A 807 9.28 -12.78 -4.59
C LYS A 807 10.46 -13.62 -5.09
N LEU A 808 11.20 -13.12 -6.10
CA LEU A 808 12.32 -13.84 -6.68
C LEU A 808 13.50 -13.95 -5.70
N LEU A 809 13.77 -12.88 -4.94
CA LEU A 809 14.77 -12.90 -3.87
C LEU A 809 14.41 -13.89 -2.77
N ASP A 810 13.15 -13.97 -2.36
CA ASP A 810 12.68 -14.92 -1.33
C ASP A 810 12.83 -16.38 -1.81
N GLN A 811 12.42 -16.66 -3.05
CA GLN A 811 12.58 -17.98 -3.67
C GLN A 811 14.05 -18.40 -3.75
N THR A 812 14.97 -17.47 -3.99
CA THR A 812 16.40 -17.79 -4.23
C THR A 812 17.32 -17.46 -3.06
N LYS A 813 16.76 -17.07 -1.90
CA LYS A 813 17.52 -16.53 -0.76
C LYS A 813 18.60 -17.46 -0.24
N GLN A 814 18.40 -18.78 -0.25
CA GLN A 814 19.40 -19.73 0.23
C GLN A 814 20.68 -19.67 -0.61
N TYR A 815 20.56 -19.61 -1.93
CA TYR A 815 21.69 -19.52 -2.85
C TYR A 815 22.40 -18.16 -2.73
N LEU A 816 21.62 -17.08 -2.56
CA LEU A 816 22.18 -15.75 -2.35
C LEU A 816 22.97 -15.67 -1.04
N LEU A 817 22.41 -16.16 0.07
CA LEU A 817 23.02 -16.14 1.39
C LEU A 817 24.24 -17.07 1.47
N ASP A 818 24.21 -18.21 0.78
CA ASP A 818 25.32 -19.17 0.75
C ASP A 818 26.46 -18.76 -0.19
N ALA A 819 26.23 -17.85 -1.14
CA ALA A 819 27.28 -17.37 -2.03
C ALA A 819 28.31 -16.50 -1.29
N ALA A 820 29.57 -16.54 -1.73
CA ALA A 820 30.55 -15.54 -1.30
C ALA A 820 30.37 -14.25 -2.11
N PRO A 821 30.77 -13.07 -1.62
CA PRO A 821 30.65 -11.81 -2.37
C PRO A 821 31.37 -11.85 -3.74
N GLN A 822 32.42 -12.66 -3.87
CA GLN A 822 33.11 -12.85 -5.15
C GLN A 822 32.32 -13.66 -6.19
N ASP A 823 31.37 -14.48 -5.73
CA ASP A 823 30.63 -15.49 -6.51
C ASP A 823 29.25 -14.99 -6.94
N ARG A 824 28.93 -13.71 -6.74
CA ARG A 824 27.64 -13.14 -7.15
C ARG A 824 27.76 -11.69 -7.57
N PHE A 825 26.90 -11.25 -8.47
CA PHE A 825 26.69 -9.81 -8.72
C PHE A 825 25.27 -9.56 -9.21
N GLY A 826 24.75 -8.40 -8.86
CA GLY A 826 23.48 -7.87 -9.33
C GLY A 826 23.70 -6.77 -10.35
N PHE A 827 22.68 -6.53 -11.17
CA PHE A 827 22.70 -5.57 -12.26
C PHE A 827 21.29 -5.02 -12.54
N PHE A 828 21.24 -3.91 -13.26
CA PHE A 828 20.00 -3.33 -13.75
C PHE A 828 20.20 -2.51 -15.03
N PHE A 829 19.10 -2.30 -15.74
CA PHE A 829 18.95 -1.54 -16.98
C PHE A 829 17.65 -0.73 -16.89
N ASP A 830 17.76 0.61 -16.92
CA ASP A 830 16.60 1.53 -16.89
C ASP A 830 15.98 1.69 -18.30
N GLU A 831 14.97 2.53 -18.48
CA GLU A 831 14.44 2.90 -19.80
C GLU A 831 15.49 3.70 -20.62
N GLU A 832 15.59 3.53 -21.96
CA GLU A 832 16.48 4.42 -22.77
C GLU A 832 16.00 5.89 -22.70
N PRO A 833 16.88 6.91 -22.55
CA PRO A 833 18.32 6.96 -22.90
C PRO A 833 19.27 7.52 -21.80
N SER A 834 20.52 7.04 -21.73
CA SER A 834 21.60 7.86 -21.15
C SER A 834 22.98 7.44 -21.68
N GLU A 835 23.81 8.42 -22.06
CA GLU A 835 25.22 8.28 -22.44
C GLU A 835 26.15 7.87 -21.28
N LYS A 836 25.62 7.54 -20.09
CA LYS A 836 26.40 7.46 -18.83
C LYS A 836 26.53 6.07 -18.21
N LYS A 837 25.81 5.04 -18.65
CA LYS A 837 25.88 3.68 -18.06
C LYS A 837 26.29 2.64 -19.08
N PRO A 838 27.04 1.59 -18.66
CA PRO A 838 27.49 0.58 -19.58
C PRO A 838 26.28 -0.20 -20.13
N GLU A 839 26.23 -0.39 -21.44
CA GLU A 839 25.24 -1.25 -22.13
C GLU A 839 25.33 -2.72 -21.70
N GLN A 840 26.37 -3.06 -20.91
CA GLN A 840 26.66 -4.40 -20.40
C GLN A 840 27.20 -4.36 -18.96
N TRP A 841 26.83 -5.34 -18.16
CA TRP A 841 27.48 -5.66 -16.89
C TRP A 841 28.39 -6.86 -17.07
N THR A 842 29.55 -6.90 -16.41
CA THR A 842 30.52 -7.95 -16.67
C THR A 842 31.24 -8.36 -15.40
N ARG A 843 31.42 -9.67 -15.22
CA ARG A 843 32.23 -10.24 -14.14
C ARG A 843 32.92 -11.52 -14.59
N THR A 844 34.15 -11.73 -14.12
CA THR A 844 34.92 -12.95 -14.38
C THR A 844 34.90 -13.85 -13.14
N PHE A 845 34.54 -15.12 -13.35
CA PHE A 845 34.51 -16.20 -12.37
C PHE A 845 35.45 -17.31 -12.82
N GLY A 846 36.65 -17.34 -12.24
CA GLY A 846 37.71 -18.26 -12.70
C GLY A 846 37.98 -18.11 -14.20
N ASP A 847 37.77 -19.19 -14.95
CA ASP A 847 38.02 -19.26 -16.39
C ASP A 847 36.84 -18.78 -17.26
N ILE A 848 35.74 -18.32 -16.67
CA ILE A 848 34.54 -17.87 -17.39
C ILE A 848 34.29 -16.38 -17.12
N LYS A 849 34.13 -15.61 -18.19
CA LYS A 849 33.66 -14.22 -18.18
C LYS A 849 32.17 -14.20 -18.51
N VAL A 850 31.36 -13.75 -17.57
CA VAL A 850 29.92 -13.54 -17.74
C VAL A 850 29.67 -12.09 -18.13
N ILE A 851 28.94 -11.90 -19.23
CA ILE A 851 28.56 -10.59 -19.78
C ILE A 851 27.03 -10.57 -19.79
N VAL A 852 26.43 -9.58 -19.13
CA VAL A 852 24.98 -9.40 -19.05
C VAL A 852 24.60 -8.15 -19.80
N GLU A 853 23.66 -8.26 -20.72
CA GLU A 853 23.19 -7.19 -21.60
C GLU A 853 21.66 -7.14 -21.55
N ARG A 854 21.06 -6.07 -22.06
CA ARG A 854 19.60 -6.01 -22.23
C ARG A 854 19.12 -7.18 -23.08
N CYS A 855 17.94 -7.73 -22.76
CA CYS A 855 17.44 -8.87 -23.52
C CYS A 855 17.35 -8.52 -25.01
N PHE A 856 17.82 -9.42 -25.87
CA PHE A 856 17.69 -9.21 -27.31
C PHE A 856 16.21 -9.20 -27.69
N VAL A 857 15.78 -8.19 -28.43
CA VAL A 857 14.46 -8.12 -29.04
C VAL A 857 14.57 -7.49 -30.43
N PHE A 858 13.54 -7.64 -31.27
CA PHE A 858 13.54 -7.01 -32.59
C PHE A 858 13.01 -5.57 -32.58
N GLY A 859 12.20 -5.21 -31.58
CA GLY A 859 11.74 -3.86 -31.32
C GLY A 859 12.66 -3.14 -30.33
N LYS A 860 12.07 -2.37 -29.41
CA LYS A 860 12.80 -1.62 -28.39
C LYS A 860 13.10 -2.49 -27.16
N PRO A 861 14.38 -2.66 -26.77
CA PRO A 861 14.72 -3.35 -25.54
C PRO A 861 14.09 -2.68 -24.31
N GLY A 862 13.44 -3.48 -23.47
CA GLY A 862 12.84 -3.02 -22.22
C GLY A 862 13.87 -2.76 -21.10
N PRO A 863 13.41 -2.26 -19.94
CA PRO A 863 14.20 -2.29 -18.72
C PRO A 863 14.40 -3.74 -18.25
N GLY A 864 15.46 -3.98 -17.48
CA GLY A 864 15.77 -5.31 -16.96
C GLY A 864 16.60 -5.25 -15.69
N ALA A 865 16.49 -6.25 -14.83
CA ALA A 865 17.28 -6.34 -13.61
C ALA A 865 17.33 -7.78 -13.12
N GLY A 866 18.35 -8.08 -12.32
CA GLY A 866 18.56 -9.43 -11.82
C GLY A 866 19.90 -9.62 -11.16
N MET A 867 20.21 -10.88 -10.86
CA MET A 867 21.51 -11.29 -10.34
C MET A 867 22.01 -12.57 -11.02
N VAL A 868 23.33 -12.73 -11.00
CA VAL A 868 24.04 -13.95 -11.35
C VAL A 868 24.73 -14.49 -10.10
N ILE A 869 24.56 -15.77 -9.82
CA ILE A 869 25.26 -16.49 -8.74
C ILE A 869 26.06 -17.64 -9.36
N HIS A 870 27.35 -17.69 -9.10
CA HIS A 870 28.23 -18.81 -9.44
C HIS A 870 28.04 -19.94 -8.44
N LEU A 871 27.59 -21.10 -8.93
CA LEU A 871 27.29 -22.28 -8.10
C LEU A 871 28.51 -23.21 -7.94
N GLY A 872 29.67 -22.79 -8.43
CA GLY A 872 30.89 -23.60 -8.55
C GLY A 872 31.03 -24.23 -9.93
N ASN A 873 32.25 -24.68 -10.23
CA ASN A 873 32.65 -25.18 -11.56
C ASN A 873 32.30 -24.16 -12.66
N SER A 874 31.57 -24.56 -13.69
CA SER A 874 31.07 -23.68 -14.74
C SER A 874 29.56 -23.45 -14.66
N LYS A 875 28.95 -23.63 -13.48
CA LYS A 875 27.49 -23.49 -13.29
C LYS A 875 27.10 -22.14 -12.71
N PHE A 876 26.03 -21.55 -13.24
CA PHE A 876 25.54 -20.24 -12.88
C PHE A 876 24.02 -20.26 -12.71
N LEU A 877 23.52 -19.62 -11.66
CA LEU A 877 22.10 -19.33 -11.47
C LEU A 877 21.83 -17.89 -11.93
N LEU A 878 20.90 -17.74 -12.87
CA LEU A 878 20.40 -16.47 -13.37
C LEU A 878 19.02 -16.22 -12.78
N VAL A 879 18.82 -15.07 -12.16
CA VAL A 879 17.55 -14.68 -11.52
C VAL A 879 17.18 -13.28 -11.97
N GLY A 880 15.95 -13.09 -12.45
CA GLY A 880 15.44 -11.78 -12.89
C GLY A 880 14.90 -11.79 -14.31
N ARG A 881 14.74 -10.61 -14.91
CA ARG A 881 14.07 -10.43 -16.22
C ARG A 881 14.60 -9.24 -17.00
N GLY A 882 14.31 -9.19 -18.30
CA GLY A 882 14.71 -8.12 -19.21
C GLY A 882 16.19 -8.12 -19.59
N PHE A 883 16.90 -9.24 -19.46
CA PHE A 883 18.32 -9.36 -19.79
C PHE A 883 18.63 -10.62 -20.59
N HIS A 884 19.86 -10.72 -21.10
CA HIS A 884 20.47 -11.98 -21.50
C HIS A 884 21.88 -12.09 -20.95
N ALA A 885 22.36 -13.32 -20.74
CA ALA A 885 23.70 -13.58 -20.23
C ALA A 885 24.53 -14.37 -21.25
N ARG A 886 25.67 -13.79 -21.67
CA ARG A 886 26.67 -14.39 -22.54
C ARG A 886 27.86 -14.90 -21.72
N PHE A 887 28.38 -16.06 -22.08
CA PHE A 887 29.49 -16.71 -21.40
C PHE A 887 30.68 -16.81 -22.34
N LYS A 888 31.81 -16.18 -21.99
CA LYS A 888 33.06 -16.23 -22.76
C LYS A 888 34.16 -16.89 -21.94
N ALA A 889 35.09 -17.56 -22.60
CA ALA A 889 36.31 -18.01 -21.95
C ALA A 889 37.16 -16.80 -21.53
N ALA A 890 37.67 -16.82 -20.30
CA ALA A 890 38.64 -15.83 -19.80
C ALA A 890 40.09 -16.27 -20.06
N ARG A 891 40.30 -17.53 -20.47
CA ARG A 891 41.62 -18.08 -20.80
C ARG A 891 42.12 -17.56 -22.15
N LYS A 892 43.44 -17.44 -22.28
CA LYS A 892 44.11 -16.98 -23.53
C LYS A 892 44.24 -18.09 -24.57
N ASP A 893 44.26 -19.34 -24.14
CA ASP A 893 44.36 -20.53 -25.00
C ASP A 893 43.00 -21.00 -25.52
N ALA A 894 41.89 -20.54 -24.93
CA ALA A 894 40.56 -20.87 -25.41
C ALA A 894 40.24 -20.19 -26.74
N THR A 895 39.69 -20.95 -27.68
CA THR A 895 39.21 -20.51 -29.00
C THR A 895 37.69 -20.34 -29.02
N PHE A 896 36.97 -20.96 -28.08
CA PHE A 896 35.53 -20.86 -27.93
C PHE A 896 35.11 -20.72 -26.47
N GLY A 897 33.98 -20.03 -26.23
CA GLY A 897 33.24 -20.06 -24.98
C GLY A 897 31.76 -19.87 -25.24
N GLY A 898 30.92 -20.62 -24.52
CA GLY A 898 29.47 -20.60 -24.71
C GLY A 898 28.73 -21.43 -23.67
N ILE A 899 27.46 -21.71 -23.96
CA ILE A 899 26.57 -22.48 -23.09
C ILE A 899 26.63 -23.95 -23.48
N LEU A 900 26.97 -24.81 -22.51
CA LEU A 900 26.91 -26.26 -22.65
C LEU A 900 25.50 -26.77 -22.40
N TRP A 901 24.83 -26.20 -21.38
CA TRP A 901 23.52 -26.64 -20.94
C TRP A 901 22.74 -25.49 -20.31
N GLY A 902 21.43 -25.43 -20.56
CA GLY A 902 20.53 -24.42 -20.00
C GLY A 902 19.23 -25.04 -19.50
N GLU A 903 18.81 -24.66 -18.30
CA GLU A 903 17.61 -25.20 -17.66
C GLU A 903 16.77 -24.07 -17.06
N GLU A 904 15.47 -24.09 -17.34
CA GLU A 904 14.51 -23.30 -16.57
C GLU A 904 14.27 -24.01 -15.23
N LYS A 905 14.37 -23.26 -14.14
CA LYS A 905 14.21 -23.78 -12.79
C LYS A 905 12.96 -23.22 -12.14
N GLU A 906 12.33 -24.03 -11.30
CA GLU A 906 11.39 -23.58 -10.28
C GLU A 906 11.96 -23.91 -8.90
N VAL A 907 11.46 -23.21 -7.87
CA VAL A 907 11.88 -23.45 -6.48
C VAL A 907 10.73 -24.12 -5.75
N ASP A 908 11.01 -25.27 -5.13
CA ASP A 908 10.03 -25.99 -4.32
C ASP A 908 9.78 -25.33 -2.95
N GLU A 909 8.82 -25.86 -2.19
CA GLU A 909 8.46 -25.35 -0.85
C GLU A 909 9.63 -25.39 0.16
N ASN A 910 10.65 -26.21 -0.09
CA ASN A 910 11.84 -26.34 0.75
C ASN A 910 12.99 -25.44 0.28
N GLY A 911 12.82 -24.69 -0.81
CA GLY A 911 13.84 -23.81 -1.38
C GLY A 911 14.75 -24.49 -2.42
N ASN A 912 14.53 -25.76 -2.77
CA ASN A 912 15.40 -26.45 -3.73
C ASN A 912 15.03 -26.16 -5.18
N LEU A 913 16.04 -26.03 -6.04
CA LEU A 913 15.87 -25.88 -7.48
C LEU A 913 15.41 -27.21 -8.12
N GLN A 914 14.28 -27.16 -8.83
CA GLN A 914 13.77 -28.24 -9.67
C GLN A 914 13.81 -27.83 -11.13
N THR A 915 14.19 -28.75 -12.01
CA THR A 915 14.24 -28.48 -13.46
C THR A 915 12.84 -28.60 -14.05
N LEU A 916 12.32 -27.48 -14.57
CA LEU A 916 11.02 -27.44 -15.24
C LEU A 916 11.13 -27.87 -16.71
N ARG A 917 12.12 -27.33 -17.42
CA ARG A 917 12.43 -27.71 -18.81
C ARG A 917 13.86 -27.35 -19.19
N ILE A 918 14.33 -27.98 -20.25
CA ILE A 918 15.62 -27.68 -20.87
C ILE A 918 15.44 -26.57 -21.90
N LEU A 919 16.39 -25.65 -21.94
CA LEU A 919 16.41 -24.50 -22.85
C LEU A 919 17.57 -24.66 -23.83
N ASN A 920 17.30 -24.49 -25.11
CA ASN A 920 18.28 -24.59 -26.20
C ASN A 920 17.75 -23.82 -27.42
N GLY A 921 18.37 -23.88 -28.59
CA GLY A 921 17.84 -23.22 -29.80
C GLY A 921 17.71 -21.70 -29.59
N ASP A 922 16.53 -21.14 -29.88
CA ASP A 922 16.28 -19.71 -29.77
C ASP A 922 16.43 -19.18 -28.32
N GLU A 923 16.03 -19.97 -27.31
CA GLU A 923 16.14 -19.63 -25.89
C GLU A 923 17.58 -19.40 -25.42
N THR A 924 18.55 -19.98 -26.12
CA THR A 924 20.00 -19.83 -25.84
C THR A 924 20.76 -19.18 -27.00
N ARG A 925 20.05 -18.76 -28.05
CA ARG A 925 20.62 -18.37 -29.35
C ARG A 925 21.71 -19.31 -29.83
N HIS A 926 21.38 -20.59 -29.89
CA HIS A 926 22.28 -21.68 -30.29
C HIS A 926 23.55 -21.75 -29.42
N GLY A 927 23.41 -21.52 -28.11
CA GLY A 927 24.49 -21.57 -27.14
C GLY A 927 25.29 -20.27 -26.97
N GLU A 928 24.93 -19.19 -27.67
CA GLU A 928 25.62 -17.90 -27.55
C GLU A 928 25.27 -17.18 -26.24
N PHE A 929 23.98 -17.03 -25.93
CA PHE A 929 23.53 -16.35 -24.72
C PHE A 929 22.16 -16.81 -24.23
N MET A 930 22.03 -16.88 -22.91
CA MET A 930 20.82 -17.32 -22.23
C MET A 930 19.81 -16.18 -22.14
N MET A 931 18.61 -16.37 -22.70
CA MET A 931 17.54 -15.36 -22.75
C MET A 931 16.69 -15.33 -21.48
N MET A 932 16.58 -14.16 -20.86
CA MET A 932 15.71 -13.87 -19.69
C MET A 932 14.82 -12.65 -20.00
N PRO A 933 13.82 -12.79 -20.89
CA PRO A 933 13.05 -11.67 -21.46
C PRO A 933 12.10 -10.99 -20.46
N ASN A 934 11.54 -9.84 -20.84
CA ASN A 934 10.41 -9.22 -20.14
C ASN A 934 9.12 -10.03 -20.36
N ASP A 935 8.10 -9.77 -19.55
CA ASP A 935 6.79 -10.44 -19.64
C ASP A 935 6.12 -10.21 -21.01
N ASP A 936 6.39 -9.07 -21.66
CA ASP A 936 5.93 -8.72 -23.02
C ASP A 936 7.10 -8.16 -23.86
N PRO A 937 7.87 -9.02 -24.56
CA PRO A 937 8.99 -8.58 -25.40
C PRO A 937 8.52 -7.85 -26.65
N ASP A 938 9.07 -6.66 -26.91
CA ASP A 938 8.74 -5.90 -28.11
C ASP A 938 9.39 -6.52 -29.37
N TYR A 939 8.58 -7.15 -30.22
CA TYR A 939 9.04 -7.74 -31.48
C TYR A 939 9.12 -6.74 -32.64
N GLY A 940 8.79 -5.46 -32.48
CA GLY A 940 8.95 -4.45 -33.53
C GLY A 940 8.18 -4.76 -34.83
N GLY A 941 7.09 -5.53 -34.74
CA GLY A 941 6.33 -6.01 -35.89
C GLY A 941 6.87 -7.29 -36.55
N PHE A 942 7.95 -7.88 -36.03
CA PHE A 942 8.40 -9.20 -36.44
C PHE A 942 7.39 -10.27 -36.01
N PRO A 943 6.91 -11.14 -36.92
CA PRO A 943 5.75 -11.99 -36.65
C PRO A 943 6.05 -13.27 -35.85
N ILE A 944 7.32 -13.59 -35.60
CA ILE A 944 7.72 -14.83 -34.93
C ILE A 944 8.28 -14.53 -33.55
N ALA A 945 7.74 -15.18 -32.52
CA ALA A 945 8.17 -15.03 -31.14
C ALA A 945 9.46 -15.81 -30.85
N VAL A 946 10.62 -15.28 -31.27
CA VAL A 946 11.95 -15.93 -31.12
C VAL A 946 12.73 -15.45 -29.90
N THR A 947 12.05 -14.84 -28.93
CA THR A 947 12.63 -14.53 -27.61
C THR A 947 11.96 -15.31 -26.47
N PRO A 948 11.71 -16.63 -26.61
CA PRO A 948 11.28 -17.43 -25.47
C PRO A 948 12.41 -17.45 -24.42
N GLY A 949 12.05 -17.42 -23.16
CA GLY A 949 13.01 -17.56 -22.07
C GLY A 949 12.37 -18.20 -20.83
N ALA A 950 13.08 -18.14 -19.71
CA ALA A 950 12.61 -18.72 -18.45
C ALA A 950 11.38 -17.94 -17.92
N ARG A 951 10.20 -18.57 -17.93
CA ARG A 951 8.95 -17.98 -17.42
C ARG A 951 8.98 -17.82 -15.90
N THR A 952 9.69 -18.71 -15.21
CA THR A 952 9.94 -18.60 -13.78
C THR A 952 10.86 -17.45 -13.40
N CYS A 953 11.52 -16.80 -14.39
CA CYS A 953 12.60 -15.83 -14.17
C CYS A 953 13.80 -16.41 -13.41
N ILE A 954 13.95 -17.75 -13.39
CA ILE A 954 15.07 -18.46 -12.76
C ILE A 954 15.59 -19.50 -13.75
N ALA A 955 16.90 -19.45 -14.04
CA ALA A 955 17.56 -20.40 -14.90
C ALA A 955 18.92 -20.84 -14.37
N GLU A 956 19.27 -22.11 -14.57
CA GLU A 956 20.64 -22.61 -14.36
C GLU A 956 21.31 -22.77 -15.72
N VAL A 957 22.55 -22.30 -15.82
CA VAL A 957 23.37 -22.39 -17.02
C VAL A 957 24.69 -23.06 -16.66
N GLU A 958 25.08 -24.05 -17.45
CA GLU A 958 26.43 -24.59 -17.45
C GLU A 958 27.19 -24.04 -18.65
N ALA A 959 28.26 -23.29 -18.39
CA ALA A 959 29.13 -22.73 -19.41
C ALA A 959 30.29 -23.69 -19.72
N TYR A 960 30.88 -23.56 -20.89
CA TYR A 960 32.12 -24.27 -21.24
C TYR A 960 33.00 -23.44 -22.15
N TRP A 961 34.22 -23.91 -22.32
CA TRP A 961 35.20 -23.36 -23.25
C TRP A 961 35.93 -24.49 -23.97
N ILE A 962 36.47 -24.19 -25.14
CA ILE A 962 37.30 -25.10 -25.93
C ILE A 962 38.67 -24.45 -26.07
N ALA A 963 39.73 -25.22 -25.83
CA ALA A 963 41.10 -24.88 -26.22
C ALA A 963 41.61 -26.04 -27.09
N GLU A 964 41.80 -25.77 -28.37
CA GLU A 964 42.31 -26.73 -29.33
C GLU A 964 43.84 -26.86 -29.22
N ASP A 965 44.34 -28.07 -29.49
CA ASP A 965 45.77 -28.32 -29.62
C ASP A 965 46.35 -27.51 -30.80
N GLU A 966 47.68 -27.26 -30.80
CA GLU A 966 48.33 -26.47 -31.87
C GLU A 966 48.08 -27.01 -33.29
N ASN A 967 47.79 -28.30 -33.44
CA ASN A 967 47.52 -28.89 -34.75
C ASN A 967 46.12 -28.53 -35.30
N ASP A 968 45.19 -28.14 -34.42
CA ASP A 968 43.78 -27.87 -34.73
C ASP A 968 43.42 -26.37 -34.66
N ARG A 969 44.34 -25.52 -34.15
CA ARG A 969 44.28 -24.05 -34.19
C ARG A 969 44.74 -23.48 -35.53
#